data_AF-A0A0N1ICH8-F1
#
_entry.id   AF-A0A0N1ICH8-F1
#
_cell.length_a   1.000
_cell.length_b   1.000
_cell.length_c   1.000
_cell.angle_alpha   90.00
_cell.angle_beta   90.00
_cell.angle_gamma   90.00
#
_symmetry.space_group_name_H-M   'P 1'
#
loop_
_entity.id
_entity.type
_entity.pdbx_description
1 polymer ?
#
loop_
_entity_poly.entity_id
_entity_poly.type
_entity_poly.pdbx_seq_one_letter_code
_entity_poly.pdbx_strand_id
1 'polypeptide(L)'
;MHRALDAAVAKFEAGDITGVVELEGLISVNRLCHKLLSRYLTLDEFEAILRESDHGVLAPYGRITLHVFWELNYDFLPNYCYNAATDRYVLYPLDLYNDSAQYALTVFKKQFLYDEVEAEVNLCFDQFVYKLSEQVYAHYKQLASSMLLDKRYRAECAARGASTGGGAGRYASLLRQRHVALLGRHVDLNALVAQRINADMHRALDAAVAKFEAGDITGVVELEGLISVNRLCHKLLSRYLTLDEFEAILRESDHGVLAPYGRITLHVFWELNYDFLPNYCYNAATDRFVKCRGIQFAAGVQRERPQQYGHALLWGSKQLGFPYAAQYAQYAGFVGAQHLHALVRLLGYQGVAVVVGELLGVARGLLHGTLAQFTRALAAAMPRHCKLPRYDYGSNGVLGYYHAQLTDIVQYPDARTELFHAFRELGNIILFCMLIEQALSQEEVTDLLHAAPFQNILPRPFTAEGEKPEVKQKRLESKYSALQIVQNVDKYGTAKQSQLAREGDLLTRERLCCGLSLFSVVLRRLRACLTAPQWPSPPAAPQHAPLHTDDTSEFHRLWSALQFLYCIPVGDTQFTVEELFGEGLHWAGCTIIALLGQQRRFEALDFCYHILRVQRVDGKDELVKGIPLKRMVDRIRRFQVLNSQIFGVLARHLVADEERAGVEHIRCFPPPTAPHHHVD
;
A
#
# COMPACT_ATOMS: atom_id res chain seq x y z
N MET A 1 6.46 -21.61 70.97
CA MET A 1 7.11 -21.96 69.68
C MET A 1 6.17 -21.78 68.51
N HIS A 2 4.98 -22.42 68.46
CA HIS A 2 4.02 -22.24 67.36
C HIS A 2 3.80 -20.78 66.94
N ARG A 3 3.46 -19.86 67.86
CA ARG A 3 3.26 -18.44 67.49
C ARG A 3 4.49 -17.76 66.90
N ALA A 4 5.69 -18.18 67.29
CA ALA A 4 6.93 -17.59 66.78
C ALA A 4 7.27 -18.13 65.38
N LEU A 5 7.06 -19.43 65.15
CA LEU A 5 7.22 -20.05 63.83
C LEU A 5 6.15 -19.55 62.86
N ASP A 6 4.89 -19.48 63.29
CA ASP A 6 3.77 -18.95 62.49
C ASP A 6 4.00 -17.47 62.10
N ALA A 7 4.49 -16.64 63.02
CA ALA A 7 4.88 -15.26 62.71
C ALA A 7 6.06 -15.17 61.73
N ALA A 8 7.02 -16.09 61.80
CA ALA A 8 8.14 -16.14 60.86
C ALA A 8 7.68 -16.55 59.44
N VAL A 9 6.80 -17.55 59.35
CA VAL A 9 6.19 -17.99 58.09
C VAL A 9 5.33 -16.89 57.48
N ALA A 10 4.46 -16.25 58.27
CA ALA A 10 3.63 -15.14 57.80
C ALA A 10 4.44 -13.92 57.35
N LYS A 11 5.60 -13.67 57.96
CA LYS A 11 6.51 -12.60 57.52
C LYS A 11 7.14 -12.92 56.18
N PHE A 12 7.51 -14.18 55.94
CA PHE A 12 8.06 -14.63 54.67
C PHE A 12 7.01 -14.56 53.55
N GLU A 13 5.78 -15.00 53.78
CA GLU A 13 4.66 -14.88 52.83
C GLU A 13 4.32 -13.43 52.45
N ALA A 14 4.64 -12.47 53.32
CA ALA A 14 4.40 -11.05 53.06
C ALA A 14 5.56 -10.36 52.31
N GLY A 15 6.67 -11.05 52.04
CA GLY A 15 7.88 -10.52 51.40
C GLY A 15 8.24 -11.27 50.11
N ASP A 16 9.38 -10.92 49.49
CA ASP A 16 9.87 -11.58 48.28
C ASP A 16 10.67 -12.86 48.59
N ILE A 17 11.05 -13.61 47.54
CA ILE A 17 11.82 -14.84 47.69
C ILE A 17 13.19 -14.68 48.37
N THR A 18 13.76 -13.46 48.41
CA THR A 18 15.05 -13.22 49.08
C THR A 18 14.94 -13.32 50.61
N GLY A 19 13.72 -13.21 51.15
CA GLY A 19 13.41 -13.41 52.56
C GLY A 19 13.63 -14.84 53.06
N VAL A 20 13.91 -15.82 52.17
CA VAL A 20 14.08 -17.23 52.57
C VAL A 20 15.28 -17.44 53.49
N VAL A 21 16.34 -16.62 53.34
CA VAL A 21 17.53 -16.67 54.21
C VAL A 21 17.20 -16.19 55.62
N GLU A 22 16.34 -15.18 55.74
CA GLU A 22 15.87 -14.70 57.04
C GLU A 22 14.98 -15.75 57.71
N LEU A 23 14.09 -16.39 56.93
CA LEU A 23 13.25 -17.49 57.41
C LEU A 23 14.09 -18.67 57.91
N GLU A 24 15.12 -19.09 57.17
CA GLU A 24 16.05 -20.16 57.58
C GLU A 24 16.77 -19.82 58.89
N GLY A 25 17.22 -18.56 59.04
CA GLY A 25 17.82 -18.06 60.27
C GLY A 25 16.84 -18.14 61.45
N LEU A 26 15.59 -17.71 61.27
CA LEU A 26 14.55 -17.76 62.30
C LEU A 26 14.17 -19.19 62.68
N ILE A 27 14.06 -20.11 61.71
CA ILE A 27 13.82 -21.53 61.96
C ILE A 27 15.00 -22.14 62.74
N SER A 28 16.24 -21.82 62.36
CA SER A 28 17.45 -22.32 63.02
C SER A 28 17.55 -21.88 64.48
N VAL A 29 17.23 -20.62 64.78
CA VAL A 29 17.17 -20.11 66.15
C VAL A 29 16.07 -20.81 66.96
N ASN A 30 14.88 -20.98 66.39
CA ASN A 30 13.79 -21.69 67.06
C ASN A 30 14.12 -23.18 67.28
N ARG A 31 14.81 -23.83 66.33
CA ARG A 31 15.28 -25.23 66.45
C ARG A 31 16.32 -25.37 67.56
N LEU A 32 17.23 -24.40 67.70
CA LEU A 32 18.20 -24.37 68.81
C LEU A 32 17.50 -24.17 70.15
N CYS A 33 16.55 -23.23 70.24
CA CYS A 33 15.75 -23.02 71.44
C CYS A 33 14.97 -24.29 71.83
N HIS A 34 14.40 -25.01 70.85
CA HIS A 34 13.68 -26.28 71.09
C HIS A 34 14.62 -27.32 71.70
N LYS A 35 15.80 -27.50 71.10
CA LYS A 35 16.82 -28.45 71.57
C LYS A 35 17.35 -28.13 72.98
N LEU A 36 17.38 -26.85 73.37
CA LEU A 36 17.78 -26.44 74.72
C LEU A 36 16.65 -26.66 75.74
N LEU A 37 15.40 -26.37 75.37
CA LEU A 37 14.24 -26.53 76.25
C LEU A 37 13.83 -28.01 76.41
N SER A 38 14.03 -28.84 75.39
CA SER A 38 13.72 -30.28 75.42
C SER A 38 14.56 -31.06 76.43
N ARG A 39 15.63 -30.47 76.97
CA ARG A 39 16.42 -31.05 78.07
C ARG A 39 15.74 -30.94 79.43
N TYR A 40 14.77 -30.02 79.56
CA TYR A 40 14.11 -29.70 80.83
C TYR A 40 12.59 -29.90 80.78
N LEU A 41 12.01 -30.00 79.57
CA LEU A 41 10.57 -30.10 79.32
C LEU A 41 10.29 -31.18 78.28
N THR A 42 9.19 -31.93 78.45
CA THR A 42 8.65 -32.79 77.40
C THR A 42 7.96 -31.91 76.36
N LEU A 43 8.52 -31.85 75.15
CA LEU A 43 8.01 -31.09 74.02
C LEU A 43 7.71 -32.03 72.85
N ASP A 44 6.72 -31.67 72.04
CA ASP A 44 6.47 -32.33 70.76
C ASP A 44 7.67 -32.18 69.82
N GLU A 45 7.79 -33.09 68.84
CA GLU A 45 8.86 -33.03 67.86
C GLU A 45 8.85 -31.69 67.12
N PHE A 46 10.02 -31.03 67.05
CA PHE A 46 10.14 -29.73 66.40
C PHE A 46 9.61 -29.73 64.96
N GLU A 47 9.80 -30.83 64.23
CA GLU A 47 9.29 -31.00 62.86
C GLU A 47 7.76 -31.04 62.79
N ALA A 48 7.10 -31.60 63.82
CA ALA A 48 5.64 -31.55 63.89
C ALA A 48 5.14 -30.13 64.16
N ILE A 49 5.81 -29.41 65.09
CA ILE A 49 5.50 -28.02 65.41
C ILE A 49 5.70 -27.11 64.18
N LEU A 50 6.78 -27.31 63.43
CA LEU A 50 7.06 -26.58 62.19
C LEU A 50 6.03 -26.88 61.12
N ARG A 51 5.67 -28.16 60.91
CA ARG A 51 4.63 -28.55 59.94
C ARG A 51 3.27 -27.96 60.26
N GLU A 52 2.87 -27.87 61.53
CA GLU A 52 1.60 -27.23 61.89
C GLU A 52 1.62 -25.71 61.70
N SER A 53 2.78 -25.07 61.86
CA SER A 53 2.94 -23.65 61.54
C SER A 53 3.00 -23.38 60.03
N ASP A 54 3.48 -24.34 59.23
CA ASP A 54 3.57 -24.25 57.77
C ASP A 54 2.28 -24.70 57.07
N HIS A 55 1.58 -25.72 57.56
CA HIS A 55 0.30 -26.19 57.00
C HIS A 55 -0.87 -25.66 57.82
N GLY A 56 -1.59 -24.67 57.29
CA GLY A 56 -3.00 -24.51 57.63
C GLY A 56 -3.74 -25.80 57.27
N VAL A 57 -4.55 -26.34 58.19
CA VAL A 57 -5.07 -27.72 58.31
C VAL A 57 -5.73 -28.37 57.06
N LEU A 58 -5.77 -27.74 55.88
CA LEU A 58 -6.50 -28.20 54.69
C LEU A 58 -5.77 -28.03 53.33
N ALA A 59 -4.50 -27.61 53.28
CA ALA A 59 -3.79 -27.39 52.00
C ALA A 59 -2.81 -28.54 51.64
N PRO A 60 -2.74 -28.97 50.36
CA PRO A 60 -1.81 -30.02 49.91
C PRO A 60 -0.33 -29.61 50.01
N TYR A 61 -0.04 -28.31 50.00
CA TYR A 61 1.31 -27.74 50.17
C TYR A 61 1.35 -26.81 51.39
N GLY A 62 2.52 -26.73 52.03
CA GLY A 62 2.78 -25.80 53.13
C GLY A 62 2.86 -24.36 52.62
N ARG A 63 2.55 -23.40 53.48
CA ARG A 63 2.57 -21.95 53.25
C ARG A 63 3.88 -21.47 52.63
N ILE A 64 5.01 -21.93 53.15
CA ILE A 64 6.35 -21.59 52.64
C ILE A 64 6.51 -22.10 51.20
N THR A 65 6.08 -23.33 50.93
CA THR A 65 6.20 -23.97 49.60
C THR A 65 5.32 -23.26 48.57
N LEU A 66 4.09 -22.91 48.97
CA LEU A 66 3.14 -22.23 48.10
C LEU A 66 3.57 -20.78 47.79
N HIS A 67 4.24 -20.11 48.74
CA HIS A 67 4.80 -18.78 48.52
C HIS A 67 6.01 -18.81 47.60
N VAL A 68 6.95 -19.75 47.81
CA VAL A 68 8.09 -19.97 46.89
C VAL A 68 7.60 -20.29 45.48
N PHE A 69 6.55 -21.12 45.36
CA PHE A 69 5.86 -21.41 44.11
C PHE A 69 5.31 -20.13 43.44
N TRP A 70 4.61 -19.29 44.20
CA TRP A 70 3.98 -18.08 43.68
C TRP A 70 5.03 -17.05 43.24
N GLU A 71 6.05 -16.83 44.07
CA GLU A 71 7.17 -15.96 43.74
C GLU A 71 7.92 -16.44 42.50
N LEU A 72 8.29 -17.72 42.39
CA LEU A 72 9.03 -18.24 41.23
C LEU A 72 8.20 -18.17 39.93
N ASN A 73 6.91 -18.48 39.99
CA ASN A 73 6.06 -18.59 38.80
C ASN A 73 5.37 -17.29 38.38
N TYR A 74 4.89 -16.48 39.32
CA TYR A 74 4.05 -15.32 39.04
C TYR A 74 4.79 -13.98 39.15
N ASP A 75 5.82 -13.87 39.99
CA ASP A 75 6.61 -12.64 40.12
C ASP A 75 8.01 -12.75 39.49
N PHE A 76 8.69 -13.89 39.59
CA PHE A 76 10.07 -14.06 39.14
C PHE A 76 10.16 -14.24 37.62
N LEU A 77 9.45 -15.22 37.05
CA LEU A 77 9.45 -15.52 35.61
C LEU A 77 9.04 -14.32 34.73
N PRO A 78 7.98 -13.56 35.05
CA PRO A 78 7.63 -12.36 34.31
C PRO A 78 8.67 -11.25 34.47
N ASN A 79 9.03 -10.86 35.70
CA ASN A 79 9.90 -9.70 35.94
C ASN A 79 11.35 -9.93 35.49
N TYR A 80 11.85 -11.17 35.51
CA TYR A 80 13.19 -11.51 35.04
C TYR A 80 13.32 -11.64 33.52
N CYS A 81 12.24 -11.97 32.79
CA CYS A 81 12.25 -11.90 31.32
C CYS A 81 12.03 -10.47 30.79
N TYR A 82 11.57 -9.56 31.66
CA TYR A 82 11.46 -8.12 31.38
C TYR A 82 12.75 -7.34 31.64
N ASN A 83 13.72 -7.93 32.34
CA ASN A 83 14.91 -7.23 32.77
C ASN A 83 16.15 -7.70 32.01
N ALA A 84 16.67 -6.81 31.16
CA ALA A 84 17.85 -7.02 30.33
C ALA A 84 19.10 -7.50 31.08
N ALA A 85 19.20 -7.24 32.39
CA ALA A 85 20.29 -7.73 33.22
C ALA A 85 20.13 -9.22 33.58
N THR A 86 18.91 -9.70 33.69
CA THR A 86 18.59 -11.00 34.28
C THR A 86 17.97 -12.03 33.32
N ASP A 87 17.53 -11.62 32.11
CA ASP A 87 17.02 -12.53 31.05
C ASP A 87 17.94 -13.73 30.78
N ARG A 88 19.26 -13.56 30.93
CA ARG A 88 20.25 -14.63 30.69
C ARG A 88 20.18 -15.77 31.71
N TYR A 89 19.61 -15.50 32.87
CA TYR A 89 19.64 -16.39 34.02
C TYR A 89 18.34 -17.15 34.24
N VAL A 90 17.31 -16.92 33.43
CA VAL A 90 15.97 -17.50 33.63
C VAL A 90 15.94 -19.03 33.60
N LEU A 91 16.92 -19.68 32.97
CA LEU A 91 17.02 -21.14 32.93
C LEU A 91 17.59 -21.74 34.22
N TYR A 92 18.34 -20.98 35.03
CA TYR A 92 18.90 -21.52 36.29
C TYR A 92 17.82 -21.77 37.36
N PRO A 93 16.84 -20.87 37.58
CA PRO A 93 15.71 -21.17 38.46
C PRO A 93 14.89 -22.37 37.98
N LEU A 94 14.72 -22.56 36.66
CA LEU A 94 14.02 -23.72 36.11
C LEU A 94 14.75 -25.05 36.41
N ASP A 95 16.07 -25.00 36.61
CA ASP A 95 16.88 -26.18 36.97
C ASP A 95 16.59 -26.67 38.40
N LEU A 96 16.01 -25.84 39.27
CA LEU A 96 15.61 -26.24 40.64
C LEU A 96 14.58 -27.38 40.64
N TYR A 97 13.79 -27.49 39.56
CA TYR A 97 12.89 -28.61 39.37
C TYR A 97 13.62 -29.93 39.16
N ASN A 98 14.80 -29.93 38.51
CA ASN A 98 15.64 -31.11 38.38
C ASN A 98 16.14 -31.59 39.74
N ASP A 99 16.60 -30.65 40.57
CA ASP A 99 17.05 -30.96 41.93
C ASP A 99 15.91 -31.54 42.78
N SER A 100 14.73 -30.91 42.71
CA SER A 100 13.53 -31.33 43.44
C SER A 100 13.07 -32.73 43.02
N ALA A 101 13.04 -33.00 41.72
CA ALA A 101 12.68 -34.30 41.18
C ALA A 101 13.71 -35.39 41.53
N GLN A 102 15.01 -35.10 41.43
CA GLN A 102 16.05 -36.02 41.84
C GLN A 102 15.94 -36.34 43.33
N TYR A 103 15.65 -35.35 44.17
CA TYR A 103 15.49 -35.52 45.60
C TYR A 103 14.25 -36.37 45.94
N ALA A 104 13.11 -36.11 45.26
CA ALA A 104 11.89 -36.88 45.39
C ALA A 104 12.09 -38.37 45.07
N LEU A 105 12.85 -38.67 44.01
CA LEU A 105 13.10 -40.03 43.54
C LEU A 105 14.17 -40.77 44.36
N THR A 106 15.28 -40.11 44.70
CA THR A 106 16.45 -40.77 45.30
C THR A 106 16.46 -40.73 46.82
N VAL A 107 16.04 -39.61 47.42
CA VAL A 107 16.08 -39.40 48.88
C VAL A 107 14.73 -39.74 49.50
N PHE A 108 13.64 -39.08 49.08
CA PHE A 108 12.31 -39.35 49.63
C PHE A 108 11.72 -40.67 49.16
N LYS A 109 12.06 -41.10 47.94
CA LYS A 109 11.55 -42.32 47.29
C LYS A 109 10.03 -42.37 47.27
N LYS A 110 9.40 -41.23 46.93
CA LYS A 110 7.93 -41.08 46.84
C LYS A 110 7.53 -40.72 45.42
N GLN A 111 6.67 -41.55 44.82
CA GLN A 111 6.17 -41.33 43.46
C GLN A 111 5.28 -40.10 43.38
N PHE A 112 4.32 -39.95 44.29
CA PHE A 112 3.39 -38.82 44.25
C PHE A 112 4.08 -37.44 44.30
N LEU A 113 5.22 -37.31 45.01
CA LEU A 113 6.01 -36.07 45.03
C LEU A 113 6.64 -35.77 43.67
N TYR A 114 7.09 -36.80 42.96
CA TYR A 114 7.60 -36.63 41.60
C TYR A 114 6.45 -36.29 40.64
N ASP A 115 5.28 -36.92 40.78
CA ASP A 115 4.11 -36.66 39.95
C ASP A 115 3.62 -35.20 40.09
N GLU A 116 3.65 -34.66 41.31
CA GLU A 116 3.35 -33.24 41.58
C GLU A 116 4.37 -32.30 40.94
N VAL A 117 5.68 -32.57 41.09
CA VAL A 117 6.75 -31.78 40.45
C VAL A 117 6.64 -31.82 38.93
N GLU A 118 6.35 -32.99 38.34
CA GLU A 118 6.19 -33.13 36.89
C GLU A 118 4.98 -32.35 36.37
N ALA A 119 3.84 -32.42 37.07
CA ALA A 119 2.64 -31.68 36.72
C ALA A 119 2.88 -30.16 36.78
N GLU A 120 3.60 -29.69 37.80
CA GLU A 120 3.98 -28.30 37.95
C GLU A 120 4.89 -27.82 36.82
N VAL A 121 5.96 -28.55 36.53
CA VAL A 121 6.90 -28.20 35.47
C VAL A 121 6.21 -28.08 34.11
N ASN A 122 5.28 -28.98 33.79
CA ASN A 122 4.56 -28.90 32.51
C ASN A 122 3.80 -27.56 32.38
N LEU A 123 3.07 -27.15 33.42
CA LEU A 123 2.32 -25.89 33.40
C LEU A 123 3.25 -24.68 33.32
N CYS A 124 4.30 -24.66 34.14
CA CYS A 124 5.21 -23.52 34.25
C CYS A 124 6.06 -23.36 32.98
N PHE A 125 6.50 -24.47 32.40
CA PHE A 125 7.27 -24.47 31.17
C PHE A 125 6.43 -23.97 29.98
N ASP A 126 5.16 -24.38 29.87
CA ASP A 126 4.26 -23.88 28.83
C ASP A 126 4.06 -22.35 28.90
N GLN A 127 3.86 -21.84 30.12
CA GLN A 127 3.73 -20.40 30.40
C GLN A 127 5.05 -19.66 30.11
N PHE A 128 6.18 -20.22 30.53
CA PHE A 128 7.50 -19.67 30.27
C PHE A 128 7.75 -19.51 28.76
N VAL A 129 7.56 -20.56 27.97
CA VAL A 129 7.74 -20.51 26.51
C VAL A 129 6.78 -19.49 25.90
N TYR A 130 5.58 -19.29 26.47
CA TYR A 130 4.56 -18.38 25.93
C TYR A 130 5.01 -16.94 26.12
N LYS A 131 5.36 -16.59 27.36
CA LYS A 131 5.83 -15.26 27.72
C LYS A 131 7.16 -14.91 27.07
N LEU A 132 8.08 -15.86 27.00
CA LEU A 132 9.36 -15.68 26.31
C LEU A 132 9.15 -15.37 24.82
N SER A 133 8.30 -16.14 24.13
CA SER A 133 8.03 -15.93 22.70
C SER A 133 7.38 -14.57 22.44
N GLU A 134 6.37 -14.20 23.23
CA GLU A 134 5.67 -12.91 23.15
C GLU A 134 6.64 -11.73 23.30
N GLN A 135 7.53 -11.79 24.30
CA GLN A 135 8.50 -10.73 24.58
C GLN A 135 9.62 -10.67 23.54
N VAL A 136 10.15 -11.81 23.11
CA VAL A 136 11.15 -11.88 22.04
C VAL A 136 10.58 -11.24 20.77
N TYR A 137 9.37 -11.63 20.36
CA TYR A 137 8.71 -11.07 19.20
C TYR A 137 8.51 -9.56 19.33
N ALA A 138 7.93 -9.10 20.45
CA ALA A 138 7.69 -7.68 20.70
C ALA A 138 9.00 -6.86 20.69
N HIS A 139 10.08 -7.40 21.28
CA HIS A 139 11.38 -6.75 21.32
C HIS A 139 11.98 -6.56 19.92
N TYR A 140 12.05 -7.64 19.11
CA TYR A 140 12.60 -7.55 17.76
C TYR A 140 11.72 -6.74 16.81
N LYS A 141 10.40 -6.74 17.02
CA LYS A 141 9.47 -5.87 16.30
C LYS A 141 9.71 -4.40 16.64
N GLN A 142 9.83 -4.05 17.92
CA GLN A 142 10.16 -2.69 18.35
C GLN A 142 11.53 -2.25 17.81
N LEU A 143 12.51 -3.15 17.81
CA LEU A 143 13.83 -2.89 17.25
C LEU A 143 13.76 -2.60 15.75
N ALA A 144 13.03 -3.41 14.98
CA ALA A 144 12.82 -3.21 13.54
C ALA A 144 12.14 -1.86 13.26
N SER A 145 11.04 -1.57 13.97
CA SER A 145 10.33 -0.29 13.90
C SER A 145 11.23 0.89 14.26
N SER A 146 12.10 0.75 15.26
CA SER A 146 13.02 1.81 15.71
C SER A 146 14.16 2.06 14.71
N MET A 147 14.59 1.02 13.99
CA MET A 147 15.63 1.10 12.95
C MET A 147 15.13 1.78 11.67
N LEU A 148 13.86 1.57 11.30
CA LEU A 148 13.26 2.14 10.10
C LEU A 148 12.66 3.53 10.29
N LEU A 149 12.40 3.94 11.53
CA LEU A 149 11.89 5.29 11.81
C LEU A 149 12.92 6.35 11.37
N ASP A 150 12.45 7.39 10.70
CA ASP A 150 13.32 8.45 10.21
C ASP A 150 14.16 9.07 11.34
N LYS A 151 15.47 9.15 11.11
CA LYS A 151 16.43 9.58 12.13
C LYS A 151 16.24 11.05 12.50
N ARG A 152 15.89 11.89 11.53
CA ARG A 152 15.65 13.31 11.77
C ARG A 152 14.38 13.50 12.58
N TYR A 153 13.29 12.85 12.19
CA TYR A 153 12.03 12.89 12.92
C TYR A 153 12.19 12.39 14.35
N ARG A 154 12.95 11.30 14.55
CA ARG A 154 13.30 10.80 15.88
C ARG A 154 14.06 11.83 16.73
N ALA A 155 15.03 12.53 16.15
CA ALA A 155 15.77 13.58 16.85
C ALA A 155 14.86 14.76 17.26
N GLU A 156 13.93 15.15 16.38
CA GLU A 156 12.94 16.20 16.69
C GLU A 156 11.95 15.77 17.78
N CYS A 157 11.48 14.51 17.77
CA CYS A 157 10.65 13.96 18.85
C CYS A 157 11.41 13.94 20.18
N ALA A 158 12.68 13.51 20.17
CA ALA A 158 13.52 13.49 21.38
C ALA A 158 13.74 14.91 21.93
N ALA A 159 13.97 15.91 21.07
CA ALA A 159 14.09 17.30 21.47
C ALA A 159 12.80 17.87 22.11
N ARG A 160 11.63 17.31 21.75
CA ARG A 160 10.33 17.65 22.34
C ARG A 160 9.93 16.75 23.53
N GLY A 161 10.85 15.93 24.04
CA GLY A 161 10.61 15.05 25.20
C GLY A 161 9.93 13.71 24.88
N ALA A 162 9.71 13.38 23.60
CA ALA A 162 9.10 12.12 23.16
C ALA A 162 10.18 11.16 22.63
N SER A 163 10.96 10.56 23.52
CA SER A 163 11.97 9.56 23.13
C SER A 163 11.33 8.23 22.74
N THR A 164 11.77 7.65 21.62
CA THR A 164 11.31 6.38 21.06
C THR A 164 12.33 5.24 21.24
N GLY A 165 13.30 5.43 22.13
CA GLY A 165 14.32 4.42 22.42
C GLY A 165 13.76 3.22 23.18
N GLY A 166 13.78 2.05 22.55
CA GLY A 166 13.48 0.77 23.21
C GLY A 166 14.62 0.31 24.12
N GLY A 167 14.29 -0.45 25.17
CA GLY A 167 15.26 -1.11 26.03
C GLY A 167 16.03 -2.21 25.29
N ALA A 168 17.29 -2.44 25.67
CA ALA A 168 18.14 -3.46 25.05
C ALA A 168 17.87 -4.84 25.67
N GLY A 169 17.08 -5.68 25.00
CA GLY A 169 16.84 -7.07 25.40
C GLY A 169 18.04 -7.97 25.08
N ARG A 170 18.30 -8.99 25.90
CA ARG A 170 19.45 -9.91 25.74
C ARG A 170 19.02 -11.36 25.51
N TYR A 171 18.12 -11.58 24.55
CA TYR A 171 17.54 -12.91 24.28
C TYR A 171 18.45 -13.89 23.51
N ALA A 172 19.59 -13.46 22.98
CA ALA A 172 20.43 -14.28 22.09
C ALA A 172 20.94 -15.59 22.73
N SER A 173 21.19 -15.62 24.04
CA SER A 173 21.61 -16.85 24.74
C SER A 173 20.48 -17.86 24.89
N LEU A 174 19.24 -17.38 25.12
CA LEU A 174 18.05 -18.23 25.23
C LEU A 174 17.66 -18.81 23.87
N LEU A 175 17.68 -17.98 22.83
CA LEU A 175 17.35 -18.42 21.47
C LEU A 175 18.37 -19.41 20.90
N ARG A 176 19.56 -19.59 21.50
CA ARG A 176 20.54 -20.59 21.05
C ARG A 176 20.38 -21.95 21.72
N GLN A 177 19.49 -22.07 22.72
CA GLN A 177 19.32 -23.31 23.46
C GLN A 177 18.55 -24.34 22.63
N ARG A 178 19.20 -25.47 22.32
CA ARG A 178 18.63 -26.58 21.55
C ARG A 178 18.34 -27.84 22.40
N HIS A 179 18.86 -27.89 23.62
CA HIS A 179 18.77 -29.08 24.48
C HIS A 179 18.71 -28.67 25.97
N VAL A 180 17.62 -28.04 26.38
CA VAL A 180 17.39 -27.76 27.80
C VAL A 180 17.05 -29.09 28.49
N ALA A 181 17.86 -29.50 29.47
CA ALA A 181 17.62 -30.70 30.25
C ALA A 181 16.63 -30.40 31.38
N LEU A 182 15.44 -30.99 31.35
CA LEU A 182 14.40 -30.77 32.35
C LEU A 182 13.63 -32.06 32.62
N LEU A 183 13.63 -32.52 33.87
CA LEU A 183 13.05 -33.78 34.34
C LEU A 183 13.49 -34.99 33.48
N GLY A 184 14.76 -35.04 33.09
CA GLY A 184 15.32 -36.09 32.22
C GLY A 184 14.93 -35.98 30.74
N ARG A 185 14.12 -34.99 30.35
CA ARG A 185 13.78 -34.69 28.96
C ARG A 185 14.80 -33.70 28.38
N HIS A 186 15.06 -33.81 27.08
CA HIS A 186 15.82 -32.80 26.33
C HIS A 186 14.87 -31.99 25.46
N VAL A 187 14.65 -30.72 25.84
CA VAL A 187 13.70 -29.84 25.18
C VAL A 187 14.42 -28.85 24.27
N ASP A 188 14.01 -28.78 23.00
CA ASP A 188 14.50 -27.77 22.06
C ASP A 188 13.71 -26.46 22.22
N LEU A 189 14.24 -25.56 23.04
CA LEU A 189 13.64 -24.25 23.29
C LEU A 189 13.61 -23.39 22.01
N ASN A 190 14.62 -23.49 21.15
CA ASN A 190 14.68 -22.75 19.89
C ASN A 190 13.51 -23.12 18.98
N ALA A 191 13.24 -24.43 18.82
CA ALA A 191 12.15 -24.92 17.99
C ALA A 191 10.77 -24.46 18.51
N LEU A 192 10.54 -24.55 19.83
CA LEU A 192 9.28 -24.13 20.45
C LEU A 192 9.02 -22.62 20.31
N VAL A 193 10.06 -21.81 20.50
CA VAL A 193 9.98 -20.35 20.31
C VAL A 193 9.80 -19.99 18.84
N ALA A 194 10.51 -20.66 17.92
CA ALA A 194 10.37 -20.44 16.49
C ALA A 194 8.95 -20.74 15.99
N GLN A 195 8.34 -21.84 16.45
CA GLN A 195 6.95 -22.20 16.11
C GLN A 195 5.96 -21.09 16.49
N ARG A 196 6.08 -20.53 17.70
CA ARG A 196 5.18 -19.46 18.19
C ARG A 196 5.44 -18.14 17.44
N ILE A 197 6.69 -17.81 17.20
CA ILE A 197 7.07 -16.59 16.46
C ILE A 197 6.64 -16.65 14.99
N ASN A 198 6.69 -17.82 14.33
CA ASN A 198 6.11 -17.98 13.00
C ASN A 198 4.61 -17.66 13.02
N ALA A 199 3.85 -18.20 13.97
CA ALA A 199 2.43 -17.88 14.13
C ALA A 199 2.18 -16.37 14.39
N ASP A 200 3.02 -15.73 15.20
CA ASP A 200 2.94 -14.28 15.43
C ASP A 200 3.23 -13.45 14.18
N MET A 201 4.16 -13.90 13.33
CA MET A 201 4.46 -13.26 12.06
C MET A 201 3.28 -13.35 11.09
N HIS A 202 2.64 -14.52 10.99
CA HIS A 202 1.40 -14.67 10.22
C HIS A 202 0.29 -13.75 10.74
N ARG A 203 0.07 -13.72 12.05
CA ARG A 203 -0.93 -12.82 12.68
C ARG A 203 -0.62 -11.35 12.44
N ALA A 204 0.65 -10.95 12.43
CA ALA A 204 1.05 -9.57 12.22
C ALA A 204 0.90 -9.11 10.76
N LEU A 205 1.15 -10.00 9.80
CA LEU A 205 0.92 -9.73 8.37
C LEU A 205 -0.58 -9.74 8.04
N ASP A 206 -1.33 -10.69 8.59
CA ASP A 206 -2.79 -10.70 8.49
C ASP A 206 -3.41 -9.42 9.07
N ALA A 207 -2.97 -8.98 10.25
CA ALA A 207 -3.39 -7.71 10.84
C ALA A 207 -3.02 -6.50 9.98
N ALA A 208 -1.89 -6.53 9.27
CA ALA A 208 -1.49 -5.46 8.37
C ALA A 208 -2.43 -5.35 7.16
N VAL A 209 -2.75 -6.49 6.53
CA VAL A 209 -3.68 -6.56 5.40
C VAL A 209 -5.10 -6.17 5.83
N ALA A 210 -5.59 -6.73 6.95
CA ALA A 210 -6.91 -6.41 7.50
C ALA A 210 -7.06 -4.92 7.87
N LYS A 211 -5.97 -4.30 8.36
CA LYS A 211 -5.96 -2.85 8.60
C LYS A 211 -6.12 -2.04 7.31
N PHE A 212 -5.52 -2.49 6.21
CA PHE A 212 -5.67 -1.86 4.90
C PHE A 212 -7.08 -2.04 4.34
N GLU A 213 -7.67 -3.24 4.47
CA GLU A 213 -9.05 -3.53 4.05
C GLU A 213 -10.10 -2.65 4.78
N ALA A 214 -9.81 -2.24 6.01
CA ALA A 214 -10.67 -1.32 6.76
C ALA A 214 -10.49 0.16 6.37
N GLY A 215 -9.46 0.50 5.60
CA GLY A 215 -9.09 1.86 5.18
C GLY A 215 -9.40 2.15 3.71
N ASP A 216 -9.16 3.40 3.29
CA ASP A 216 -9.22 3.78 1.88
C ASP A 216 -7.89 3.52 1.15
N ILE A 217 -7.88 3.72 -0.17
CA ILE A 217 -6.70 3.47 -1.01
C ILE A 217 -5.44 4.23 -0.58
N THR A 218 -5.56 5.34 0.17
CA THR A 218 -4.40 6.11 0.67
C THR A 218 -3.60 5.34 1.72
N GLY A 219 -4.23 4.38 2.40
CA GLY A 219 -3.60 3.49 3.39
C GLY A 219 -2.54 2.54 2.81
N VAL A 220 -2.41 2.43 1.48
CA VAL A 220 -1.44 1.52 0.83
C VAL A 220 0.01 1.84 1.21
N VAL A 221 0.34 3.12 1.43
CA VAL A 221 1.69 3.54 1.86
C VAL A 221 1.96 3.11 3.30
N GLU A 222 0.93 3.16 4.16
CA GLU A 222 1.04 2.65 5.54
C GLU A 222 1.24 1.12 5.53
N LEU A 223 0.50 0.41 4.68
CA LEU A 223 0.64 -1.04 4.50
C LEU A 223 2.06 -1.42 4.06
N GLU A 224 2.61 -0.77 3.05
CA GLU A 224 3.99 -1.01 2.57
C GLU A 224 5.00 -0.80 3.70
N GLY A 225 4.83 0.27 4.48
CA GLY A 225 5.63 0.55 5.67
C GLY A 225 5.55 -0.56 6.71
N LEU A 226 4.35 -1.06 7.00
CA LEU A 226 4.13 -2.11 7.99
C LEU A 226 4.69 -3.47 7.53
N ILE A 227 4.55 -3.81 6.25
CA ILE A 227 5.20 -4.98 5.63
C ILE A 227 6.72 -4.85 5.71
N SER A 228 7.28 -3.66 5.47
CA SER A 228 8.72 -3.41 5.58
C SER A 228 9.25 -3.62 7.00
N VAL A 229 8.50 -3.19 8.02
CA VAL A 229 8.82 -3.46 9.43
C VAL A 229 8.75 -4.96 9.73
N ASN A 230 7.71 -5.66 9.26
CA ASN A 230 7.59 -7.12 9.41
C ASN A 230 8.78 -7.85 8.74
N ARG A 231 9.16 -7.44 7.53
CA ARG A 231 10.30 -8.00 6.78
C ARG A 231 11.61 -7.82 7.54
N LEU A 232 11.85 -6.64 8.13
CA LEU A 232 13.04 -6.41 8.93
C LEU A 232 13.00 -7.21 10.24
N CYS A 233 11.84 -7.30 10.90
CA CYS A 233 11.65 -8.14 12.09
C CYS A 233 12.00 -9.61 11.79
N HIS A 234 11.45 -10.17 10.71
CA HIS A 234 11.77 -11.50 10.21
C HIS A 234 13.27 -11.69 9.97
N LYS A 235 13.93 -10.72 9.31
CA LYS A 235 15.38 -10.76 9.05
C LYS A 235 16.22 -10.74 10.34
N LEU A 236 15.78 -10.03 11.37
CA LEU A 236 16.48 -9.98 12.65
C LEU A 236 16.32 -11.29 13.44
N LEU A 237 15.11 -11.85 13.44
CA LEU A 237 14.79 -13.12 14.11
C LEU A 237 15.43 -14.33 13.42
N SER A 238 15.48 -14.32 12.08
CA SER A 238 16.09 -15.40 11.26
C SER A 238 17.59 -15.58 11.49
N ARG A 239 18.25 -14.68 12.22
CA ARG A 239 19.65 -14.85 12.66
C ARG A 239 19.79 -15.90 13.77
N TYR A 240 18.73 -16.16 14.51
CA TYR A 240 18.72 -17.03 15.68
C TYR A 240 17.75 -18.21 15.51
N LEU A 241 16.65 -18.00 14.79
CA LEU A 241 15.56 -18.96 14.61
C LEU A 241 15.47 -19.39 13.15
N THR A 242 15.03 -20.64 12.92
CA THR A 242 14.65 -21.12 11.60
C THR A 242 13.17 -20.81 11.38
N LEU A 243 12.91 -19.71 10.67
CA LEU A 243 11.56 -19.26 10.31
C LEU A 243 11.25 -19.64 8.86
N ASP A 244 9.96 -19.67 8.52
CA ASP A 244 9.53 -19.86 7.14
C ASP A 244 9.92 -18.66 6.27
N GLU A 245 10.00 -18.84 4.96
CA GLU A 245 10.37 -17.76 4.05
C GLU A 245 9.36 -16.61 4.13
N PHE A 246 9.85 -15.38 4.31
CA PHE A 246 8.97 -14.21 4.48
C PHE A 246 7.95 -14.04 3.35
N GLU A 247 8.35 -14.29 2.10
CA GLU A 247 7.46 -14.21 0.94
C GLU A 247 6.35 -15.27 0.98
N ALA A 248 6.63 -16.47 1.51
CA ALA A 248 5.62 -17.51 1.68
C ALA A 248 4.60 -17.10 2.75
N ILE A 249 5.07 -16.60 3.90
CA ILE A 249 4.22 -16.09 4.98
C ILE A 249 3.33 -14.94 4.47
N LEU A 250 3.90 -13.99 3.72
CA LEU A 250 3.17 -12.86 3.15
C LEU A 250 2.11 -13.31 2.14
N ARG A 251 2.44 -14.21 1.21
CA ARG A 251 1.46 -14.74 0.25
C ARG A 251 0.35 -15.52 0.93
N GLU A 252 0.65 -16.25 1.99
CA GLU A 252 -0.36 -16.98 2.76
C GLU A 252 -1.30 -16.00 3.47
N SER A 253 -0.78 -14.99 4.16
CA SER A 253 -1.60 -13.93 4.81
C SER A 253 -2.43 -13.12 3.82
N ASP A 254 -1.92 -12.90 2.61
CA ASP A 254 -2.65 -12.24 1.51
C ASP A 254 -3.62 -13.20 0.77
N HIS A 255 -3.70 -14.48 1.16
CA HIS A 255 -4.46 -15.53 0.47
C HIS A 255 -4.05 -15.77 -1.01
N GLY A 256 -2.85 -15.34 -1.41
CA GLY A 256 -2.31 -15.46 -2.76
C GLY A 256 -1.65 -16.81 -3.10
N VAL A 257 -1.80 -17.83 -2.24
CA VAL A 257 -1.27 -19.19 -2.47
C VAL A 257 -2.28 -20.05 -3.24
N LEU A 258 -3.54 -20.05 -2.80
CA LEU A 258 -4.62 -20.83 -3.42
C LEU A 258 -5.39 -20.03 -4.47
N ALA A 259 -5.33 -18.70 -4.40
CA ALA A 259 -6.00 -17.80 -5.33
C ALA A 259 -4.97 -17.06 -6.20
N PRO A 260 -5.31 -16.75 -7.47
CA PRO A 260 -4.43 -15.99 -8.35
C PRO A 260 -4.26 -14.53 -7.89
N TYR A 261 -5.20 -13.99 -7.11
CA TYR A 261 -5.18 -12.61 -6.63
C TYR A 261 -5.38 -12.61 -5.12
N GLY A 262 -4.45 -11.96 -4.43
CA GLY A 262 -4.53 -11.80 -2.99
C GLY A 262 -5.49 -10.68 -2.58
N ARG A 263 -5.76 -10.63 -1.29
CA ARG A 263 -6.63 -9.67 -0.59
C ARG A 263 -6.26 -8.22 -0.90
N ILE A 264 -4.98 -7.87 -0.91
CA ILE A 264 -4.50 -6.52 -1.23
C ILE A 264 -4.95 -6.10 -2.63
N THR A 265 -4.80 -6.97 -3.63
CA THR A 265 -5.17 -6.67 -5.02
C THR A 265 -6.68 -6.48 -5.15
N LEU A 266 -7.46 -7.35 -4.50
CA LEU A 266 -8.92 -7.26 -4.49
C LEU A 266 -9.41 -5.98 -3.82
N HIS A 267 -8.84 -5.61 -2.66
CA HIS A 267 -9.18 -4.37 -1.96
C HIS A 267 -8.82 -3.13 -2.77
N VAL A 268 -7.66 -3.12 -3.43
CA VAL A 268 -7.28 -2.02 -4.33
C VAL A 268 -8.30 -1.84 -5.44
N PHE A 269 -8.72 -2.93 -6.12
CA PHE A 269 -9.75 -2.82 -7.15
C PHE A 269 -11.09 -2.33 -6.58
N TRP A 270 -11.50 -2.83 -5.41
CA TRP A 270 -12.72 -2.41 -4.74
C TRP A 270 -12.71 -0.92 -4.40
N GLU A 271 -11.65 -0.43 -3.77
CA GLU A 271 -11.47 1.00 -3.46
C GLU A 271 -11.39 1.85 -4.72
N LEU A 272 -10.75 1.35 -5.78
CA LEU A 272 -10.72 2.05 -7.07
C LEU A 272 -12.14 2.25 -7.60
N ASN A 273 -12.91 1.16 -7.68
CA ASN A 273 -14.25 1.15 -8.26
C ASN A 273 -15.26 1.96 -7.44
N TYR A 274 -15.23 1.86 -6.11
CA TYR A 274 -16.28 2.42 -5.24
C TYR A 274 -15.93 3.77 -4.58
N ASP A 275 -14.65 4.10 -4.34
CA ASP A 275 -14.25 5.41 -3.75
C ASP A 275 -13.46 6.27 -4.75
N PHE A 276 -12.38 5.73 -5.35
CA PHE A 276 -11.43 6.53 -6.12
C PHE A 276 -12.06 7.18 -7.37
N LEU A 277 -12.60 6.35 -8.28
CA LEU A 277 -13.19 6.82 -9.53
C LEU A 277 -14.33 7.84 -9.31
N PRO A 278 -15.29 7.61 -8.38
CA PRO A 278 -16.41 8.52 -8.18
C PRO A 278 -16.17 9.68 -7.21
N ASN A 279 -15.08 9.72 -6.44
CA ASN A 279 -14.89 10.80 -5.44
C ASN A 279 -13.64 11.65 -5.63
N TYR A 280 -12.69 11.25 -6.48
CA TYR A 280 -11.44 11.98 -6.64
C TYR A 280 -11.38 12.87 -7.88
N CYS A 281 -10.65 13.98 -7.74
CA CYS A 281 -10.40 15.00 -8.75
C CYS A 281 -8.90 15.09 -9.02
N TYR A 282 -8.49 14.84 -10.26
CA TYR A 282 -7.08 14.97 -10.67
C TYR A 282 -6.69 16.43 -10.89
N ASN A 283 -5.46 16.78 -10.49
CA ASN A 283 -4.82 18.06 -10.74
C ASN A 283 -3.43 17.82 -11.32
N ALA A 284 -3.24 18.15 -12.61
CA ALA A 284 -1.98 17.91 -13.30
C ALA A 284 -0.84 18.82 -12.83
N ALA A 285 -1.15 20.00 -12.27
CA ALA A 285 -0.12 20.91 -11.77
C ALA A 285 0.60 20.35 -10.52
N THR A 286 -0.09 19.56 -9.71
CA THR A 286 0.47 18.90 -8.52
C THR A 286 0.73 17.42 -8.72
N ASP A 287 0.27 16.85 -9.83
CA ASP A 287 0.24 15.42 -10.15
C ASP A 287 -0.41 14.59 -9.02
N ARG A 288 -1.55 15.08 -8.53
CA ARG A 288 -2.28 14.47 -7.41
C ARG A 288 -3.78 14.45 -7.67
N PHE A 289 -4.40 13.40 -7.16
CA PHE A 289 -5.83 13.30 -6.97
C PHE A 289 -6.21 13.75 -5.56
N VAL A 290 -7.26 14.55 -5.45
CA VAL A 290 -7.84 14.98 -4.16
C VAL A 290 -9.32 14.66 -4.11
N LYS A 291 -9.85 14.34 -2.93
CA LYS A 291 -11.29 14.10 -2.77
C LYS A 291 -12.08 15.39 -3.07
N CYS A 292 -13.19 15.24 -3.79
CA CYS A 292 -14.14 16.31 -4.05
C CYS A 292 -14.65 16.89 -2.73
N ARG A 293 -14.62 18.22 -2.59
CA ARG A 293 -15.03 18.91 -1.36
C ARG A 293 -16.52 19.27 -1.42
N GLY A 294 -17.24 19.03 -0.33
CA GLY A 294 -18.58 19.60 -0.09
C GLY A 294 -19.76 18.87 -0.76
N ILE A 295 -19.54 18.06 -1.79
CA ILE A 295 -20.62 17.33 -2.48
C ILE A 295 -20.21 15.86 -2.69
N GLN A 296 -21.05 14.95 -2.20
CA GLN A 296 -20.96 13.51 -2.48
C GLN A 296 -21.86 13.17 -3.66
N PHE A 297 -21.24 12.77 -4.77
CA PHE A 297 -21.97 12.36 -5.97
C PHE A 297 -22.29 10.85 -5.98
N ALA A 298 -21.52 10.05 -5.24
CA ALA A 298 -21.74 8.63 -5.04
C ALA A 298 -22.08 8.33 -3.58
N ALA A 299 -22.70 7.16 -3.35
CA ALA A 299 -23.01 6.67 -2.02
C ALA A 299 -21.72 6.51 -1.19
N GLY A 300 -21.80 6.86 0.10
CA GLY A 300 -20.69 6.68 1.02
C GLY A 300 -20.31 5.20 1.12
N VAL A 301 -19.02 4.90 0.92
CA VAL A 301 -18.49 3.55 1.01
C VAL A 301 -18.53 3.08 2.47
N GLN A 302 -19.33 2.06 2.75
CA GLN A 302 -19.36 1.42 4.07
C GLN A 302 -18.18 0.47 4.20
N ARG A 303 -17.24 0.82 5.08
CA ARG A 303 -16.08 -0.02 5.40
C ARG A 303 -16.34 -0.78 6.69
N GLU A 304 -15.80 -2.00 6.76
CA GLU A 304 -15.79 -2.75 8.01
C GLU A 304 -14.96 -1.99 9.06
N ARG A 305 -15.40 -2.06 10.32
CA ARG A 305 -14.66 -1.40 11.40
C ARG A 305 -13.33 -2.13 11.61
N PRO A 306 -12.21 -1.40 11.70
CA PRO A 306 -10.91 -2.02 11.93
C PRO A 306 -10.92 -2.79 13.25
N GLN A 307 -10.48 -4.05 13.21
CA GLN A 307 -10.24 -4.83 14.41
C GLN A 307 -9.13 -4.19 15.25
N GLN A 308 -9.26 -4.26 16.57
CA GLN A 308 -8.23 -3.77 17.47
C GLN A 308 -7.14 -4.82 17.64
N TYR A 309 -5.97 -4.55 17.08
CA TYR A 309 -4.79 -5.39 17.24
C TYR A 309 -3.90 -4.89 18.39
N GLY A 310 -3.23 -5.83 19.06
CA GLY A 310 -2.19 -5.50 20.02
C GLY A 310 -1.04 -4.72 19.37
N HIS A 311 -0.47 -3.76 20.10
CA HIS A 311 0.60 -2.89 19.57
C HIS A 311 1.83 -3.68 19.06
N ALA A 312 2.11 -4.85 19.66
CA ALA A 312 3.19 -5.73 19.25
C ALA A 312 3.01 -6.29 17.83
N LEU A 313 1.78 -6.51 17.36
CA LEU A 313 1.50 -7.00 16.01
C LEU A 313 1.66 -5.89 14.95
N LEU A 314 1.37 -4.64 15.33
CA LEU A 314 1.46 -3.47 14.45
C LEU A 314 2.87 -2.86 14.44
N TRP A 315 3.09 -1.77 15.18
CA TRP A 315 4.35 -1.01 15.18
C TRP A 315 5.31 -1.42 16.31
N GLY A 316 4.99 -2.45 17.09
CA GLY A 316 5.78 -2.98 18.19
C GLY A 316 5.42 -2.39 19.56
N SER A 317 5.18 -1.07 19.65
CA SER A 317 4.78 -0.42 20.90
C SER A 317 3.85 0.77 20.67
N LYS A 318 3.15 1.20 21.73
CA LYS A 318 2.33 2.43 21.69
C LYS A 318 3.18 3.66 21.39
N GLN A 319 4.39 3.74 21.96
CA GLN A 319 5.32 4.85 21.76
C GLN A 319 5.82 4.98 20.31
N LEU A 320 5.95 3.86 19.59
CA LEU A 320 6.32 3.85 18.17
C LEU A 320 5.10 4.02 17.26
N GLY A 321 3.92 3.57 17.68
CA GLY A 321 2.69 3.70 16.89
C GLY A 321 2.28 5.14 16.61
N PHE A 322 2.45 6.06 17.57
CA PHE A 322 2.14 7.48 17.38
C PHE A 322 2.99 8.16 16.29
N PRO A 323 4.34 8.07 16.33
CA PRO A 323 5.22 8.54 15.27
C PRO A 323 4.84 8.04 13.88
N TYR A 324 4.61 6.72 13.74
CA TYR A 324 4.24 6.14 12.44
C TYR A 324 2.86 6.61 11.97
N ALA A 325 1.87 6.67 12.85
CA ALA A 325 0.55 7.21 12.51
C ALA A 325 0.64 8.67 12.05
N ALA A 326 1.45 9.50 12.72
CA ALA A 326 1.66 10.90 12.33
C ALA A 326 2.40 11.03 10.99
N GLN A 327 3.37 10.16 10.72
CA GLN A 327 4.09 10.12 9.45
C GLN A 327 3.16 9.73 8.30
N TYR A 328 2.41 8.64 8.44
CA TYR A 328 1.53 8.16 7.36
C TYR A 328 0.24 9.00 7.21
N ALA A 329 -0.20 9.71 8.24
CA ALA A 329 -1.28 10.69 8.12
C ALA A 329 -0.97 11.81 7.10
N GLN A 330 0.30 12.06 6.79
CA GLN A 330 0.69 13.02 5.74
C GLN A 330 0.34 12.54 4.34
N TYR A 331 0.14 11.23 4.15
CA TYR A 331 -0.27 10.62 2.89
C TYR A 331 -1.79 10.45 2.78
N ALA A 332 -2.53 10.76 3.85
CA ALA A 332 -3.99 10.75 3.81
C ALA A 332 -4.54 11.95 3.03
N GLY A 333 -5.67 11.74 2.35
CA GLY A 333 -6.45 12.80 1.70
C GLY A 333 -6.02 13.17 0.28
N PHE A 334 -4.99 12.53 -0.27
CA PHE A 334 -4.64 12.60 -1.69
C PHE A 334 -4.10 11.28 -2.21
N VAL A 335 -4.14 11.06 -3.51
CA VAL A 335 -3.42 9.96 -4.20
C VAL A 335 -2.46 10.57 -5.20
N GLY A 336 -1.25 10.03 -5.32
CA GLY A 336 -0.21 10.56 -6.21
C GLY A 336 0.92 9.55 -6.37
N ALA A 337 2.06 9.99 -6.91
CA ALA A 337 3.19 9.11 -7.26
C ALA A 337 3.54 8.09 -6.17
N GLN A 338 3.71 8.51 -4.91
CA GLN A 338 4.10 7.60 -3.82
C GLN A 338 3.12 6.45 -3.60
N HIS A 339 1.82 6.71 -3.73
CA HIS A 339 0.78 5.69 -3.64
C HIS A 339 0.85 4.73 -4.83
N LEU A 340 1.07 5.27 -6.04
CA LEU A 340 1.19 4.46 -7.26
C LEU A 340 2.41 3.55 -7.23
N HIS A 341 3.56 4.02 -6.73
CA HIS A 341 4.75 3.17 -6.53
C HIS A 341 4.50 2.06 -5.52
N ALA A 342 3.86 2.37 -4.38
CA ALA A 342 3.48 1.36 -3.39
C ALA A 342 2.53 0.30 -3.99
N LEU A 343 1.53 0.74 -4.79
CA LEU A 343 0.65 -0.15 -5.53
C LEU A 343 1.42 -1.06 -6.48
N VAL A 344 2.32 -0.51 -7.30
CA VAL A 344 3.12 -1.30 -8.25
C VAL A 344 3.95 -2.38 -7.52
N ARG A 345 4.61 -2.04 -6.42
CA ARG A 345 5.45 -3.00 -5.68
C ARG A 345 4.65 -4.10 -5.00
N LEU A 346 3.46 -3.78 -4.49
CA LEU A 346 2.61 -4.75 -3.80
C LEU A 346 1.81 -5.64 -4.77
N LEU A 347 1.30 -5.08 -5.87
CA LEU A 347 0.50 -5.83 -6.85
C LEU A 347 1.37 -6.62 -7.84
N GLY A 348 2.57 -6.11 -8.14
CA GLY A 348 3.41 -6.62 -9.22
C GLY A 348 2.72 -6.58 -10.59
N TYR A 349 3.31 -7.22 -11.59
CA TYR A 349 2.76 -7.25 -12.95
C TYR A 349 1.36 -7.89 -13.03
N GLN A 350 1.15 -8.99 -12.30
CA GLN A 350 -0.10 -9.74 -12.34
C GLN A 350 -1.26 -8.93 -11.75
N GLY A 351 -1.06 -8.30 -10.58
CA GLY A 351 -2.09 -7.46 -9.98
C GLY A 351 -2.39 -6.22 -10.81
N VAL A 352 -1.37 -5.53 -11.33
CA VAL A 352 -1.55 -4.36 -12.21
C VAL A 352 -2.32 -4.72 -13.48
N ALA A 353 -1.99 -5.85 -14.12
CA ALA A 353 -2.68 -6.31 -15.33
C ALA A 353 -4.18 -6.55 -15.09
N VAL A 354 -4.53 -7.11 -13.94
CA VAL A 354 -5.92 -7.43 -13.59
C VAL A 354 -6.70 -6.18 -13.22
N VAL A 355 -6.11 -5.28 -12.42
CA VAL A 355 -6.73 -3.99 -12.11
C VAL A 355 -7.00 -3.22 -13.40
N VAL A 356 -6.04 -3.13 -14.31
CA VAL A 356 -6.23 -2.45 -15.61
C VAL A 356 -7.27 -3.18 -16.48
N GLY A 357 -7.29 -4.51 -16.45
CA GLY A 357 -8.29 -5.33 -17.15
C GLY A 357 -9.72 -5.08 -16.67
N GLU A 358 -9.94 -5.06 -15.36
CA GLU A 358 -11.24 -4.81 -14.75
C GLU A 358 -11.68 -3.35 -14.92
N LEU A 359 -10.75 -2.39 -14.76
CA LEU A 359 -11.03 -0.97 -15.03
C LEU A 359 -11.44 -0.72 -16.49
N LEU A 360 -10.85 -1.44 -17.45
CA LEU A 360 -11.32 -1.43 -18.83
C LEU A 360 -12.75 -1.99 -18.98
N GLY A 361 -13.11 -3.01 -18.18
CA GLY A 361 -14.48 -3.52 -18.07
C GLY A 361 -15.45 -2.46 -17.58
N VAL A 362 -15.10 -1.72 -16.53
CA VAL A 362 -15.87 -0.59 -16.00
C VAL A 362 -16.00 0.52 -17.04
N ALA A 363 -14.90 0.92 -17.68
CA ALA A 363 -14.90 1.94 -18.73
C ALA A 363 -15.81 1.55 -19.91
N ARG A 364 -15.80 0.27 -20.32
CA ARG A 364 -16.71 -0.25 -21.34
C ARG A 364 -18.17 -0.16 -20.88
N GLY A 365 -18.46 -0.51 -19.64
CA GLY A 365 -19.79 -0.36 -19.04
C GLY A 365 -20.30 1.08 -19.08
N LEU A 366 -19.46 2.05 -18.71
CA LEU A 366 -19.77 3.48 -18.78
C LEU A 366 -20.00 3.96 -20.22
N LEU A 367 -19.13 3.54 -21.15
CA LEU A 367 -19.21 3.94 -22.57
C LEU A 367 -20.45 3.36 -23.27
N HIS A 368 -20.81 2.09 -23.04
CA HIS A 368 -21.99 1.46 -23.66
C HIS A 368 -23.29 1.77 -22.92
N GLY A 369 -23.21 2.08 -21.63
CA GLY A 369 -24.35 2.38 -20.76
C GLY A 369 -24.66 3.87 -20.70
N THR A 370 -24.29 4.50 -19.59
CA THR A 370 -24.69 5.88 -19.23
C THR A 370 -24.22 6.91 -20.25
N LEU A 371 -22.95 6.89 -20.65
CA LEU A 371 -22.40 7.90 -21.58
C LEU A 371 -23.01 7.81 -22.97
N ALA A 372 -23.24 6.61 -23.50
CA ALA A 372 -23.92 6.45 -24.79
C ALA A 372 -25.40 6.89 -24.75
N GLN A 373 -26.08 6.69 -23.62
CA GLN A 373 -27.46 7.17 -23.44
C GLN A 373 -27.53 8.69 -23.41
N PHE A 374 -26.68 9.33 -22.59
CA PHE A 374 -26.60 10.80 -22.54
C PHE A 374 -26.15 11.41 -23.87
N THR A 375 -25.17 10.80 -24.54
CA THR A 375 -24.70 11.27 -25.84
C THR A 375 -25.83 11.26 -26.87
N ARG A 376 -26.69 10.23 -26.88
CA ARG A 376 -27.86 10.18 -27.76
C ARG A 376 -28.94 11.20 -27.38
N ALA A 377 -29.22 11.35 -26.08
CA ALA A 377 -30.20 12.31 -25.60
C ALA A 377 -29.78 13.76 -25.95
N LEU A 378 -28.52 14.11 -25.68
CA LEU A 378 -28.01 15.44 -25.99
C LEU A 378 -27.82 15.65 -27.50
N ALA A 379 -27.47 14.63 -28.28
CA ALA A 379 -27.44 14.75 -29.74
C ALA A 379 -28.82 15.08 -30.33
N ALA A 380 -29.91 14.60 -29.71
CA ALA A 380 -31.28 14.98 -30.12
C ALA A 380 -31.64 16.42 -29.72
N ALA A 381 -31.08 16.94 -28.62
CA ALA A 381 -31.25 18.32 -28.17
C ALA A 381 -30.31 19.32 -28.88
N MET A 382 -29.28 18.84 -29.59
CA MET A 382 -28.36 19.71 -30.32
C MET A 382 -29.06 20.37 -31.53
N PRO A 383 -28.78 21.66 -31.80
CA PRO A 383 -29.32 22.33 -32.97
C PRO A 383 -28.77 21.69 -34.25
N ARG A 384 -29.63 21.34 -35.22
CA ARG A 384 -29.23 20.62 -36.45
C ARG A 384 -28.07 21.29 -37.21
N HIS A 385 -28.08 22.62 -37.23
CA HIS A 385 -27.00 23.43 -37.79
C HIS A 385 -26.64 24.55 -36.82
N CYS A 386 -25.35 24.68 -36.51
CA CYS A 386 -24.85 25.77 -35.68
C CYS A 386 -23.64 26.39 -36.37
N LYS A 387 -23.87 27.57 -36.98
CA LYS A 387 -22.84 28.27 -37.76
C LYS A 387 -21.91 29.04 -36.83
N LEU A 388 -20.68 29.24 -37.26
CA LEU A 388 -19.74 30.17 -36.63
C LEU A 388 -20.04 31.59 -37.15
N PRO A 389 -20.59 32.51 -36.34
CA PRO A 389 -20.92 33.84 -36.83
C PRO A 389 -19.66 34.61 -37.22
N ARG A 390 -19.78 35.52 -38.20
CA ARG A 390 -18.65 36.36 -38.66
C ARG A 390 -18.17 37.31 -37.56
N TYR A 391 -16.94 37.80 -37.69
CA TYR A 391 -16.34 38.74 -36.74
C TYR A 391 -17.11 40.06 -36.66
N ASP A 392 -17.82 40.44 -37.73
CA ASP A 392 -18.64 41.66 -37.81
C ASP A 392 -19.77 41.71 -36.76
N TYR A 393 -20.24 40.54 -36.28
CA TYR A 393 -21.26 40.46 -35.24
C TYR A 393 -20.73 40.85 -33.84
N GLY A 394 -19.40 40.92 -33.68
CA GLY A 394 -18.74 41.17 -32.40
C GLY A 394 -18.88 40.02 -31.40
N SER A 395 -17.99 39.98 -30.42
CA SER A 395 -17.94 38.94 -29.39
C SER A 395 -19.20 38.87 -28.53
N ASN A 396 -19.85 40.01 -28.26
CA ASN A 396 -21.13 40.05 -27.55
C ASN A 396 -22.26 39.38 -28.34
N GLY A 397 -22.34 39.67 -29.64
CA GLY A 397 -23.34 39.07 -30.53
C GLY A 397 -23.10 37.57 -30.71
N VAL A 398 -21.84 37.15 -30.82
CA VAL A 398 -21.44 35.74 -30.91
C VAL A 398 -21.79 34.98 -29.63
N LEU A 399 -21.47 35.53 -28.45
CA LEU A 399 -21.83 34.92 -27.17
C LEU A 399 -23.36 34.82 -27.01
N GLY A 400 -24.09 35.87 -27.36
CA GLY A 400 -25.56 35.87 -27.33
C GLY A 400 -26.18 34.83 -28.28
N TYR A 401 -25.59 34.65 -29.46
CA TYR A 401 -26.00 33.63 -30.43
C TYR A 401 -25.82 32.21 -29.86
N TYR A 402 -24.63 31.88 -29.34
CA TYR A 402 -24.38 30.55 -28.79
C TYR A 402 -25.21 30.28 -27.53
N HIS A 403 -25.40 31.27 -26.66
CA HIS A 403 -26.30 31.12 -25.52
C HIS A 403 -27.72 30.78 -25.98
N ALA A 404 -28.24 31.43 -27.03
CA ALA A 404 -29.57 31.14 -27.55
C ALA A 404 -29.65 29.73 -28.17
N GLN A 405 -28.67 29.35 -28.99
CA GLN A 405 -28.63 28.06 -29.69
C GLN A 405 -28.38 26.86 -28.76
N LEU A 406 -27.71 27.06 -27.63
CA LEU A 406 -27.34 25.99 -26.70
C LEU A 406 -28.17 26.00 -25.41
N THR A 407 -29.28 26.75 -25.37
CA THR A 407 -30.13 26.90 -24.17
C THR A 407 -30.56 25.54 -23.61
N ASP A 408 -30.99 24.62 -24.47
CA ASP A 408 -31.49 23.29 -24.08
C ASP A 408 -30.40 22.42 -23.44
N ILE A 409 -29.13 22.59 -23.87
CA ILE A 409 -27.98 21.90 -23.27
C ILE A 409 -27.57 22.56 -21.96
N VAL A 410 -27.62 23.90 -21.90
CA VAL A 410 -27.26 24.66 -20.69
C VAL A 410 -28.23 24.42 -19.54
N GLN A 411 -29.52 24.25 -19.86
CA GLN A 411 -30.58 23.99 -18.88
C GLN A 411 -30.80 22.51 -18.60
N TYR A 412 -29.99 21.62 -19.19
CA TYR A 412 -30.14 20.18 -18.98
C TYR A 412 -29.84 19.82 -17.51
N PRO A 413 -30.84 19.35 -16.75
CA PRO A 413 -30.75 19.23 -15.29
C PRO A 413 -29.69 18.22 -14.84
N ASP A 414 -29.52 17.13 -15.59
CA ASP A 414 -28.64 16.01 -15.22
C ASP A 414 -27.20 16.17 -15.75
N ALA A 415 -26.90 17.29 -16.43
CA ALA A 415 -25.59 17.53 -17.03
C ALA A 415 -24.47 17.54 -15.99
N ARG A 416 -24.70 18.21 -14.85
CA ARG A 416 -23.69 18.37 -13.80
C ARG A 416 -23.68 17.21 -12.81
N THR A 417 -24.84 16.62 -12.49
CA THR A 417 -24.96 15.61 -11.45
C THR A 417 -24.60 14.21 -11.94
N GLU A 418 -25.01 13.84 -13.16
CA GLU A 418 -24.84 12.47 -13.68
C GLU A 418 -23.87 12.41 -14.86
N LEU A 419 -24.00 13.31 -15.83
CA LEU A 419 -23.18 13.26 -17.04
C LEU A 419 -21.70 13.60 -16.77
N PHE A 420 -21.42 14.74 -16.12
CA PHE A 420 -20.05 15.11 -15.77
C PHE A 420 -19.43 14.15 -14.76
N HIS A 421 -20.25 13.55 -13.90
CA HIS A 421 -19.83 12.49 -12.99
C HIS A 421 -19.33 11.26 -13.75
N ALA A 422 -20.11 10.75 -14.71
CA ALA A 422 -19.74 9.61 -15.53
C ALA A 422 -18.50 9.89 -16.40
N PHE A 423 -18.37 11.10 -16.97
CA PHE A 423 -17.15 11.47 -17.67
C PHE A 423 -15.94 11.54 -16.75
N ARG A 424 -16.09 12.07 -15.53
CA ARG A 424 -14.99 12.09 -14.57
C ARG A 424 -14.54 10.67 -14.21
N GLU A 425 -15.46 9.74 -13.94
CA GLU A 425 -15.09 8.35 -13.67
C GLU A 425 -14.28 7.75 -14.82
N LEU A 426 -14.77 7.90 -16.06
CA LEU A 426 -14.04 7.43 -17.25
C LEU A 426 -12.65 8.07 -17.35
N GLY A 427 -12.55 9.36 -17.07
CA GLY A 427 -11.28 10.09 -17.09
C GLY A 427 -10.31 9.64 -16.01
N ASN A 428 -10.82 9.40 -14.79
CA ASN A 428 -10.04 8.87 -13.68
C ASN A 428 -9.52 7.46 -13.99
N ILE A 429 -10.29 6.62 -14.70
CA ILE A 429 -9.81 5.31 -15.20
C ILE A 429 -8.63 5.51 -16.16
N ILE A 430 -8.79 6.37 -17.16
CA ILE A 430 -7.77 6.64 -18.19
C ILE A 430 -6.48 7.17 -17.53
N LEU A 431 -6.63 8.15 -16.62
CA LEU A 431 -5.53 8.73 -15.86
C LEU A 431 -4.84 7.68 -14.97
N PHE A 432 -5.60 6.85 -14.25
CA PHE A 432 -5.01 5.80 -13.41
C PHE A 432 -4.18 4.82 -14.24
N CYS A 433 -4.70 4.34 -15.37
CA CYS A 433 -3.97 3.46 -16.28
C CYS A 433 -2.68 4.09 -16.82
N MET A 434 -2.69 5.38 -17.12
CA MET A 434 -1.50 6.10 -17.57
C MET A 434 -0.47 6.24 -16.42
N LEU A 435 -0.92 6.67 -15.24
CA LEU A 435 -0.04 6.98 -14.12
C LEU A 435 0.54 5.72 -13.48
N ILE A 436 -0.20 4.61 -13.44
CA ILE A 436 0.32 3.33 -12.94
C ILE A 436 1.38 2.75 -13.88
N GLU A 437 1.26 2.91 -15.20
CA GLU A 437 2.31 2.53 -16.14
C GLU A 437 3.57 3.39 -15.98
N GLN A 438 3.41 4.69 -15.74
CA GLN A 438 4.54 5.58 -15.46
C GLN A 438 5.29 5.16 -14.19
N ALA A 439 4.55 4.86 -13.11
CA ALA A 439 5.13 4.34 -11.88
C ALA A 439 5.85 2.99 -12.11
N LEU A 440 5.22 2.08 -12.87
CA LEU A 440 5.81 0.79 -13.24
C LEU A 440 7.11 0.96 -14.02
N SER A 441 7.13 1.86 -14.99
CA SER A 441 8.32 2.15 -15.80
C SER A 441 9.47 2.69 -14.94
N GLN A 442 9.18 3.51 -13.92
CA GLN A 442 10.19 4.05 -13.01
C GLN A 442 10.77 2.98 -12.07
N GLU A 443 9.94 2.05 -11.58
CA GLU A 443 10.42 0.90 -10.81
C GLU A 443 11.29 -0.03 -11.67
N GLU A 444 10.85 -0.36 -12.89
CA GLU A 444 11.59 -1.21 -13.83
C GLU A 444 12.96 -0.62 -14.22
N VAL A 445 13.03 0.68 -14.48
CA VAL A 445 14.31 1.35 -14.78
C VAL A 445 15.25 1.26 -13.58
N THR A 446 14.72 1.38 -12.35
CA THR A 446 15.52 1.24 -11.14
C THR A 446 16.06 -0.20 -11.00
N ASP A 447 15.24 -1.20 -11.31
CA ASP A 447 15.68 -2.61 -11.34
C ASP A 447 16.77 -2.85 -12.39
N LEU A 448 16.60 -2.31 -13.61
CA LEU A 448 17.59 -2.42 -14.69
C LEU A 448 18.91 -1.76 -14.33
N LEU A 449 18.89 -0.61 -13.64
CA LEU A 449 20.11 0.06 -13.18
C LEU A 449 20.87 -0.77 -12.14
N HIS A 450 20.16 -1.45 -11.23
CA HIS A 450 20.78 -2.38 -10.27
C HIS A 450 21.28 -3.68 -10.93
N ALA A 451 20.61 -4.14 -12.00
CA ALA A 451 21.00 -5.32 -12.75
C ALA A 451 22.19 -5.08 -13.70
N ALA A 452 22.36 -3.85 -14.20
CA ALA A 452 23.34 -3.50 -15.23
C ALA A 452 24.77 -4.02 -14.99
N PRO A 453 25.37 -3.91 -13.78
CA PRO A 453 26.72 -4.42 -13.52
C PRO A 453 26.85 -5.94 -13.70
N PHE A 454 25.77 -6.69 -13.45
CA PHE A 454 25.73 -8.14 -13.53
C PHE A 454 25.43 -8.65 -14.94
N GLN A 455 24.85 -7.80 -15.79
CA GLN A 455 24.47 -8.08 -17.17
C GLN A 455 25.44 -7.50 -18.22
N ASN A 456 26.61 -7.04 -17.78
CA ASN A 456 27.63 -6.40 -18.63
C ASN A 456 27.13 -5.11 -19.33
N ILE A 457 26.24 -4.36 -18.71
CA ILE A 457 25.79 -3.06 -19.21
C ILE A 457 26.60 -1.99 -18.48
N LEU A 458 27.48 -1.32 -19.23
CA LEU A 458 28.40 -0.32 -18.70
C LEU A 458 28.05 1.07 -19.25
N PRO A 459 28.09 2.12 -18.43
CA PRO A 459 27.90 3.48 -18.91
C PRO A 459 29.04 3.89 -19.83
N ARG A 460 28.77 4.82 -20.74
CA ARG A 460 29.77 5.36 -21.66
C ARG A 460 30.93 5.99 -20.86
N PRO A 461 32.18 5.49 -21.01
CA PRO A 461 33.30 6.04 -20.26
C PRO A 461 33.72 7.41 -20.80
N PHE A 462 34.16 8.28 -19.89
CA PHE A 462 34.84 9.52 -20.27
C PHE A 462 36.12 9.20 -21.05
N THR A 463 36.35 9.88 -22.17
CA THR A 463 37.54 9.70 -23.03
C THR A 463 38.34 11.00 -23.06
N ALA A 464 39.62 10.91 -22.69
CA ALA A 464 40.54 12.05 -22.81
C ALA A 464 41.00 12.20 -24.28
N GLU A 465 41.52 13.38 -24.65
CA GLU A 465 42.06 13.62 -25.99
C GLU A 465 43.16 12.60 -26.33
N GLY A 466 43.01 11.92 -27.48
CA GLY A 466 43.92 10.87 -27.94
C GLY A 466 43.53 9.43 -27.55
N GLU A 467 42.54 9.23 -26.66
CA GLU A 467 42.04 7.89 -26.32
C GLU A 467 40.86 7.45 -27.20
N LYS A 468 40.89 6.21 -27.70
CA LYS A 468 39.74 5.61 -28.39
C LYS A 468 38.71 5.08 -27.38
N PRO A 469 37.42 5.45 -27.49
CA PRO A 469 36.38 5.01 -26.56
C PRO A 469 36.22 3.49 -26.49
N GLU A 470 36.35 2.81 -27.64
CA GLU A 470 36.24 1.36 -27.76
C GLU A 470 37.27 0.60 -26.91
N VAL A 471 38.51 1.09 -26.87
CA VAL A 471 39.60 0.46 -26.11
C VAL A 471 39.31 0.60 -24.61
N LYS A 472 38.80 1.76 -24.20
CA LYS A 472 38.45 2.03 -22.80
C LYS A 472 37.27 1.19 -22.35
N GLN A 473 36.26 1.04 -23.20
CA GLN A 473 35.11 0.18 -22.95
C GLN A 473 35.52 -1.28 -22.78
N LYS A 474 36.36 -1.83 -23.68
CA LYS A 474 36.89 -3.21 -23.53
C LYS A 474 37.70 -3.41 -22.24
N ARG A 475 38.49 -2.41 -21.83
CA ARG A 475 39.21 -2.45 -20.54
C ARG A 475 38.24 -2.49 -19.35
N LEU A 476 37.15 -1.73 -19.40
CA LEU A 476 36.10 -1.73 -18.38
C LEU A 476 35.34 -3.07 -18.35
N GLU A 477 34.97 -3.62 -19.51
CA GLU A 477 34.37 -4.96 -19.61
C GLU A 477 35.28 -6.02 -19.00
N SER A 478 36.59 -5.95 -19.27
CA SER A 478 37.58 -6.86 -18.68
C SER A 478 37.72 -6.67 -17.15
N LYS A 479 37.60 -5.43 -16.66
CA LYS A 479 37.66 -5.12 -15.23
C LYS A 479 36.46 -5.70 -14.47
N TYR A 480 35.28 -5.66 -15.08
CA TYR A 480 34.02 -6.08 -14.46
C TYR A 480 33.56 -7.48 -14.87
N SER A 481 34.36 -8.23 -15.62
CA SER A 481 34.02 -9.59 -16.06
C SER A 481 33.69 -10.52 -14.89
N ALA A 482 34.34 -10.31 -13.73
CA ALA A 482 34.10 -11.08 -12.52
C ALA A 482 32.69 -10.89 -11.92
N LEU A 483 31.95 -9.85 -12.31
CA LEU A 483 30.58 -9.60 -11.83
C LEU A 483 29.52 -10.25 -12.72
N GLN A 484 29.88 -10.73 -13.91
CA GLN A 484 28.92 -11.24 -14.89
C GLN A 484 28.35 -12.60 -14.44
N ILE A 485 27.11 -12.60 -13.95
CA ILE A 485 26.51 -13.76 -13.27
C ILE A 485 26.42 -14.97 -14.20
N VAL A 486 25.80 -14.81 -15.38
CA VAL A 486 25.57 -15.92 -16.31
C VAL A 486 26.89 -16.58 -16.72
N GLN A 487 27.88 -15.79 -17.11
CA GLN A 487 29.19 -16.32 -17.52
C GLN A 487 29.93 -17.04 -16.40
N ASN A 488 29.81 -16.56 -15.15
CA ASN A 488 30.44 -17.20 -14.01
C ASN A 488 29.73 -18.49 -13.61
N VAL A 489 28.39 -18.51 -13.63
CA VAL A 489 27.60 -19.71 -13.33
C VAL A 489 27.79 -20.76 -14.41
N ASP A 490 27.91 -20.38 -15.68
CA ASP A 490 28.26 -21.31 -16.76
C ASP A 490 29.64 -21.97 -16.58
N LYS A 491 30.61 -21.26 -15.98
CA LYS A 491 31.97 -21.76 -15.77
C LYS A 491 32.11 -22.65 -14.52
N TYR A 492 31.42 -22.30 -13.44
CA TYR A 492 31.62 -22.91 -12.11
C TYR A 492 30.40 -23.63 -11.56
N GLY A 493 29.23 -23.40 -12.14
CA GLY A 493 27.95 -23.95 -11.67
C GLY A 493 27.60 -25.29 -12.30
N THR A 494 26.53 -25.88 -11.78
CA THR A 494 25.89 -27.06 -12.35
C THR A 494 25.01 -26.68 -13.55
N ALA A 495 24.72 -27.65 -14.43
CA ALA A 495 23.83 -27.41 -15.58
C ALA A 495 22.46 -26.83 -15.19
N LYS A 496 21.89 -27.28 -14.06
CA LYS A 496 20.63 -26.74 -13.52
C LYS A 496 20.77 -25.27 -13.11
N GLN A 497 21.87 -24.91 -12.44
CA GLN A 497 22.13 -23.52 -12.06
C GLN A 497 22.35 -22.62 -13.28
N SER A 498 23.06 -23.12 -14.30
CA SER A 498 23.25 -22.40 -15.57
C SER A 498 21.93 -22.12 -16.28
N GLN A 499 21.02 -23.11 -16.34
CA GLN A 499 19.69 -22.91 -16.90
C GLN A 499 18.90 -21.85 -16.12
N LEU A 500 18.83 -21.98 -14.79
CA LEU A 500 18.12 -21.03 -13.94
C LEU A 500 18.71 -19.60 -14.03
N ALA A 501 20.04 -19.48 -14.14
CA ALA A 501 20.70 -18.20 -14.31
C ALA A 501 20.32 -17.52 -15.64
N ARG A 502 20.23 -18.28 -16.75
CA ARG A 502 19.80 -17.74 -18.05
C ARG A 502 18.33 -17.32 -18.03
N GLU A 503 17.46 -18.11 -17.42
CA GLU A 503 16.04 -17.76 -17.25
C GLU A 503 15.87 -16.51 -16.38
N GLY A 504 16.58 -16.43 -15.26
CA GLY A 504 16.56 -15.27 -14.38
C GLY A 504 17.12 -14.00 -15.03
N ASP A 505 18.18 -14.13 -15.84
CA ASP A 505 18.75 -13.01 -16.61
C ASP A 505 17.76 -12.47 -17.64
N LEU A 506 17.06 -13.37 -18.35
CA LEU A 506 16.02 -13.01 -19.31
C LEU A 506 14.91 -12.20 -18.64
N LEU A 507 14.37 -12.70 -17.53
CA LEU A 507 13.32 -12.03 -16.75
C LEU A 507 13.77 -10.68 -16.20
N THR A 508 15.07 -10.54 -15.87
CA THR A 508 15.62 -9.30 -15.34
C THR A 508 15.80 -8.24 -16.43
N ARG A 509 16.22 -8.67 -17.62
CA ARG A 509 16.50 -7.81 -18.78
C ARG A 509 15.22 -7.37 -19.50
N GLU A 510 14.25 -8.25 -19.64
CA GLU A 510 13.03 -8.00 -20.42
C GLU A 510 11.96 -7.35 -19.55
N ARG A 511 11.94 -6.01 -19.56
CA ARG A 511 10.98 -5.16 -18.84
C ARG A 511 10.09 -4.38 -19.82
N LEU A 512 8.91 -3.92 -19.39
CA LEU A 512 7.97 -3.22 -20.28
C LEU A 512 8.55 -1.91 -20.80
N CYS A 513 9.28 -1.17 -19.96
CA CYS A 513 9.96 0.08 -20.32
C CYS A 513 10.98 -0.05 -21.46
N CYS A 514 11.37 -1.27 -21.86
CA CYS A 514 12.30 -1.50 -22.96
C CYS A 514 11.67 -1.33 -24.36
N GLY A 515 10.36 -1.06 -24.48
CA GLY A 515 9.71 -0.79 -25.77
C GLY A 515 8.23 -1.14 -25.88
N LEU A 516 7.59 -1.51 -24.76
CA LEU A 516 6.16 -1.81 -24.69
C LEU A 516 5.44 -0.66 -23.97
N SER A 517 4.18 -0.42 -24.35
CA SER A 517 3.32 0.53 -23.63
C SER A 517 1.94 -0.04 -23.38
N LEU A 518 1.52 0.00 -22.11
CA LEU A 518 0.23 -0.48 -21.64
C LEU A 518 -0.89 0.48 -22.03
N PHE A 519 -0.66 1.79 -21.88
CA PHE A 519 -1.63 2.83 -22.13
C PHE A 519 -2.05 2.90 -23.59
N SER A 520 -1.12 2.68 -24.53
CA SER A 520 -1.47 2.53 -25.95
C SER A 520 -2.45 1.38 -26.19
N VAL A 521 -2.29 0.24 -25.49
CA VAL A 521 -3.22 -0.89 -25.56
C VAL A 521 -4.58 -0.55 -24.94
N VAL A 522 -4.59 0.16 -23.81
CA VAL A 522 -5.81 0.66 -23.16
C VAL A 522 -6.59 1.56 -24.14
N LEU A 523 -5.94 2.56 -24.75
CA LEU A 523 -6.55 3.45 -25.73
C LEU A 523 -7.12 2.69 -26.94
N ARG A 524 -6.39 1.70 -27.46
CA ARG A 524 -6.86 0.86 -28.58
C ARG A 524 -8.11 0.07 -28.21
N ARG A 525 -8.16 -0.51 -27.01
CA ARG A 525 -9.35 -1.23 -26.52
C ARG A 525 -10.53 -0.30 -26.32
N LEU A 526 -10.32 0.91 -25.80
CA LEU A 526 -11.37 1.93 -25.68
C LEU A 526 -11.88 2.37 -27.06
N ARG A 527 -11.01 2.52 -28.06
CA ARG A 527 -11.40 2.82 -29.45
C ARG A 527 -12.35 1.76 -30.00
N ALA A 528 -12.07 0.48 -29.72
CA ALA A 528 -12.93 -0.63 -30.11
C ALA A 528 -14.33 -0.60 -29.45
N CYS A 529 -14.49 0.09 -28.32
CA CYS A 529 -15.80 0.31 -27.70
C CYS A 529 -16.61 1.43 -28.37
N LEU A 530 -15.95 2.35 -29.08
CA LEU A 530 -16.55 3.54 -29.71
C LEU A 530 -17.01 3.26 -31.16
N THR A 531 -17.64 2.11 -31.41
CA THR A 531 -18.10 1.71 -32.75
C THR A 531 -19.48 2.28 -33.13
N ALA A 532 -19.66 2.61 -34.40
CA ALA A 532 -20.95 3.01 -34.97
C ALA A 532 -21.99 1.86 -34.89
N PRO A 533 -23.30 2.16 -34.74
CA PRO A 533 -23.96 3.47 -34.77
C PRO A 533 -24.13 4.14 -33.39
N GLN A 534 -23.54 3.58 -32.33
CA GLN A 534 -23.79 4.03 -30.95
C GLN A 534 -23.19 5.40 -30.62
N TRP A 535 -22.12 5.77 -31.33
CA TRP A 535 -21.41 7.03 -31.16
C TRP A 535 -21.54 7.91 -32.40
N PRO A 536 -21.68 9.24 -32.24
CA PRO A 536 -21.74 10.17 -33.36
C PRO A 536 -20.37 10.23 -34.07
N SER A 537 -20.23 9.34 -35.04
CA SER A 537 -19.07 9.16 -35.91
C SER A 537 -19.29 9.92 -37.22
N PRO A 538 -18.25 10.42 -37.89
CA PRO A 538 -18.40 11.01 -39.22
C PRO A 538 -19.19 10.08 -40.14
N PRO A 539 -20.23 10.57 -40.85
CA PRO A 539 -20.90 9.76 -41.86
C PRO A 539 -19.87 9.29 -42.87
N ALA A 540 -19.99 8.04 -43.35
CA ALA A 540 -19.24 7.59 -44.50
C ALA A 540 -19.60 8.51 -45.67
N ALA A 541 -18.75 9.51 -45.92
CA ALA A 541 -19.06 10.54 -46.90
C ALA A 541 -19.25 9.88 -48.27
N PRO A 542 -20.36 10.14 -48.98
CA PRO A 542 -20.46 9.83 -50.40
C PRO A 542 -19.26 10.46 -51.11
N GLN A 543 -18.74 9.79 -52.15
CA GLN A 543 -17.45 10.08 -52.79
C GLN A 543 -17.26 11.54 -53.27
N HIS A 544 -18.31 12.38 -53.28
CA HIS A 544 -18.30 13.75 -53.80
C HIS A 544 -18.90 14.85 -52.88
N ALA A 545 -19.24 14.58 -51.61
CA ALA A 545 -19.79 15.62 -50.73
C ALA A 545 -18.69 16.40 -49.98
N PRO A 546 -18.70 17.76 -49.99
CA PRO A 546 -17.86 18.54 -49.08
C PRO A 546 -18.21 18.21 -47.63
N LEU A 547 -17.22 18.19 -46.72
CA LEU A 547 -17.51 18.04 -45.29
C LEU A 547 -18.52 19.13 -44.88
N HIS A 548 -19.69 18.75 -44.39
CA HIS A 548 -20.68 19.69 -43.89
C HIS A 548 -20.13 20.35 -42.62
N THR A 549 -19.53 21.53 -42.76
CA THR A 549 -18.88 22.27 -41.68
C THR A 549 -19.85 22.73 -40.59
N ASP A 550 -21.14 22.85 -40.91
CA ASP A 550 -22.16 23.45 -40.03
C ASP A 550 -23.01 22.41 -39.29
N ASP A 551 -22.84 21.12 -39.59
CA ASP A 551 -23.58 20.02 -38.95
C ASP A 551 -23.04 19.75 -37.55
N THR A 552 -23.96 19.43 -36.63
CA THR A 552 -23.69 19.15 -35.21
C THR A 552 -23.75 17.66 -34.87
N SER A 553 -23.72 16.80 -35.89
CA SER A 553 -23.91 15.36 -35.78
C SER A 553 -22.71 14.59 -35.22
N GLU A 554 -21.55 15.23 -35.04
CA GLU A 554 -20.33 14.62 -34.51
C GLU A 554 -20.18 14.86 -33.00
N PHE A 555 -19.56 13.90 -32.29
CA PHE A 555 -19.35 13.98 -30.84
C PHE A 555 -18.61 15.25 -30.42
N HIS A 556 -17.60 15.69 -31.18
CA HIS A 556 -16.85 16.89 -30.83
C HIS A 556 -17.71 18.16 -30.79
N ARG A 557 -18.81 18.22 -31.55
CA ARG A 557 -19.77 19.34 -31.52
C ARG A 557 -20.60 19.34 -30.25
N LEU A 558 -21.01 18.15 -29.80
CA LEU A 558 -21.63 17.99 -28.49
C LEU A 558 -20.67 18.39 -27.37
N TRP A 559 -19.41 17.95 -27.44
CA TRP A 559 -18.39 18.35 -26.47
C TRP A 559 -18.14 19.86 -26.48
N SER A 560 -18.18 20.53 -27.64
CA SER A 560 -18.14 22.00 -27.72
C SER A 560 -19.30 22.68 -26.98
N ALA A 561 -20.49 22.09 -26.99
CA ALA A 561 -21.63 22.60 -26.23
C ALA A 561 -21.46 22.37 -24.71
N LEU A 562 -20.94 21.22 -24.31
CA LEU A 562 -20.58 20.95 -22.91
C LEU A 562 -19.45 21.87 -22.44
N GLN A 563 -18.47 22.16 -23.30
CA GLN A 563 -17.40 23.12 -23.05
C GLN A 563 -17.94 24.51 -22.84
N PHE A 564 -18.93 24.92 -23.64
CA PHE A 564 -19.64 26.16 -23.40
C PHE A 564 -20.25 26.18 -22.00
N LEU A 565 -20.95 25.12 -21.58
CA LEU A 565 -21.57 25.03 -20.25
C LEU A 565 -20.58 25.15 -19.08
N TYR A 566 -19.46 24.42 -19.08
CA TYR A 566 -18.49 24.48 -17.98
C TYR A 566 -17.54 25.70 -18.02
N CYS A 567 -17.49 26.41 -19.15
CA CYS A 567 -16.77 27.68 -19.24
C CYS A 567 -17.56 28.83 -18.60
N ILE A 568 -18.90 28.75 -18.52
CA ILE A 568 -19.74 29.79 -17.91
C ILE A 568 -19.24 30.09 -16.49
N PRO A 569 -18.83 31.34 -16.19
CA PRO A 569 -18.41 31.73 -14.85
C PRO A 569 -19.54 31.57 -13.84
N VAL A 570 -19.26 30.92 -12.72
CA VAL A 570 -20.16 30.82 -11.57
C VAL A 570 -19.87 31.93 -10.56
N GLY A 571 -20.80 32.19 -9.65
CA GLY A 571 -20.61 33.17 -8.57
C GLY A 571 -19.58 32.68 -7.54
N ASP A 572 -19.01 33.61 -6.77
CA ASP A 572 -17.90 33.34 -5.84
C ASP A 572 -18.25 32.34 -4.71
N THR A 573 -19.54 32.07 -4.46
CA THR A 573 -20.04 31.11 -3.46
C THR A 573 -20.38 29.73 -4.03
N GLN A 574 -20.24 29.53 -5.35
CA GLN A 574 -20.56 28.28 -6.02
C GLN A 574 -19.28 27.55 -6.42
N PHE A 575 -19.30 26.22 -6.32
CA PHE A 575 -18.19 25.40 -6.77
C PHE A 575 -18.06 25.42 -8.30
N THR A 576 -16.83 25.53 -8.76
CA THR A 576 -16.47 25.43 -10.17
C THR A 576 -16.41 23.97 -10.63
N VAL A 577 -16.44 23.75 -11.95
CA VAL A 577 -16.39 22.38 -12.52
C VAL A 577 -15.05 21.72 -12.22
N GLU A 578 -13.96 22.47 -12.27
CA GLU A 578 -12.61 22.00 -11.92
C GLU A 578 -12.47 21.61 -10.43
N GLU A 579 -13.24 22.24 -9.52
CA GLU A 579 -13.26 21.85 -8.09
C GLU A 579 -14.08 20.58 -7.82
N LEU A 580 -15.12 20.33 -8.61
CA LEU A 580 -16.03 19.19 -8.44
C LEU A 580 -15.59 17.93 -9.18
N PHE A 581 -14.95 18.10 -10.34
CA PHE A 581 -14.57 16.99 -11.22
C PHE A 581 -13.08 16.92 -11.54
N GLY A 582 -12.29 17.95 -11.21
CA GLY A 582 -10.89 18.02 -11.59
C GLY A 582 -10.69 17.90 -13.10
N GLU A 583 -9.52 17.40 -13.48
CA GLU A 583 -9.17 17.24 -14.89
C GLU A 583 -9.70 15.94 -15.51
N GLY A 584 -10.21 15.00 -14.70
CA GLY A 584 -10.77 13.73 -15.18
C GLY A 584 -11.87 13.93 -16.23
N LEU A 585 -12.76 14.89 -16.01
CA LEU A 585 -13.80 15.28 -16.98
C LEU A 585 -13.22 15.58 -18.37
N HIS A 586 -12.17 16.40 -18.41
CA HIS A 586 -11.54 16.82 -19.66
C HIS A 586 -10.75 15.69 -20.31
N TRP A 587 -10.08 14.85 -19.52
CA TRP A 587 -9.40 13.65 -20.00
C TRP A 587 -10.34 12.68 -20.72
N ALA A 588 -11.54 12.47 -20.18
CA ALA A 588 -12.53 11.62 -20.83
C ALA A 588 -13.02 12.18 -22.16
N GLY A 589 -13.46 13.45 -22.17
CA GLY A 589 -13.97 14.09 -23.39
C GLY A 589 -12.92 14.19 -24.49
N CYS A 590 -11.69 14.62 -24.15
CA CYS A 590 -10.59 14.69 -25.10
C CYS A 590 -10.17 13.30 -25.61
N THR A 591 -10.20 12.27 -24.75
CA THR A 591 -9.90 10.89 -25.18
C THR A 591 -10.91 10.42 -26.22
N ILE A 592 -12.21 10.61 -26.00
CA ILE A 592 -13.23 10.20 -26.98
C ILE A 592 -13.04 10.96 -28.31
N ILE A 593 -12.79 12.28 -28.26
CA ILE A 593 -12.52 13.08 -29.47
C ILE A 593 -11.29 12.57 -30.23
N ALA A 594 -10.22 12.24 -29.50
CA ALA A 594 -8.99 11.74 -30.10
C ALA A 594 -9.19 10.36 -30.74
N LEU A 595 -9.84 9.43 -30.04
CA LEU A 595 -10.09 8.07 -30.53
C LEU A 595 -11.05 8.03 -31.74
N LEU A 596 -11.98 8.99 -31.84
CA LEU A 596 -12.85 9.18 -33.01
C LEU A 596 -12.19 9.92 -34.18
N GLY A 597 -10.94 10.39 -34.03
CA GLY A 597 -10.27 11.18 -35.07
C GLY A 597 -10.94 12.54 -35.33
N GLN A 598 -11.51 13.15 -34.30
CA GLN A 598 -12.26 14.42 -34.41
C GLN A 598 -11.49 15.64 -33.88
N GLN A 599 -10.26 15.47 -33.37
CA GLN A 599 -9.48 16.55 -32.74
C GLN A 599 -9.30 17.78 -33.63
N ARG A 600 -8.81 17.63 -34.87
CA ARG A 600 -8.53 18.77 -35.77
C ARG A 600 -9.82 19.55 -36.09
N ARG A 601 -10.95 18.86 -36.22
CA ARG A 601 -12.27 19.47 -36.43
C ARG A 601 -12.75 20.20 -35.18
N PHE A 602 -12.55 19.63 -34.00
CA PHE A 602 -12.83 20.28 -32.73
C PHE A 602 -12.08 21.61 -32.60
N GLU A 603 -10.76 21.62 -32.79
CA GLU A 603 -9.95 22.83 -32.65
C GLU A 603 -10.36 23.95 -33.62
N ALA A 604 -10.79 23.59 -34.83
CA ALA A 604 -11.26 24.54 -35.82
C ALA A 604 -12.66 25.08 -35.49
N LEU A 605 -13.59 24.19 -35.13
CA LEU A 605 -15.02 24.46 -35.12
C LEU A 605 -15.63 24.68 -33.72
N ASP A 606 -14.83 24.59 -32.65
CA ASP A 606 -15.32 24.78 -31.28
C ASP A 606 -15.91 26.17 -31.03
N PHE A 607 -17.08 26.20 -30.39
CA PHE A 607 -17.83 27.43 -30.12
C PHE A 607 -17.07 28.38 -29.18
N CYS A 608 -16.46 27.84 -28.13
CA CYS A 608 -15.71 28.64 -27.16
C CYS A 608 -14.42 29.21 -27.77
N TYR A 609 -13.69 28.41 -28.54
CA TYR A 609 -12.48 28.88 -29.22
C TYR A 609 -12.82 29.98 -30.23
N HIS A 610 -13.98 29.90 -30.87
CA HIS A 610 -14.48 30.98 -31.72
C HIS A 610 -14.78 32.26 -30.94
N ILE A 611 -15.51 32.19 -29.82
CA ILE A 611 -15.75 33.35 -28.95
C ILE A 611 -14.42 34.01 -28.55
N LEU A 612 -13.45 33.22 -28.10
CA LEU A 612 -12.12 33.70 -27.72
C LEU A 612 -11.39 34.40 -28.88
N ARG A 613 -11.46 33.84 -30.10
CA ARG A 613 -10.82 34.45 -31.28
C ARG A 613 -11.47 35.79 -31.64
N VAL A 614 -12.79 35.89 -31.62
CA VAL A 614 -13.52 37.14 -31.92
C VAL A 614 -13.26 38.19 -30.84
N GLN A 615 -13.30 37.81 -29.55
CA GLN A 615 -13.06 38.73 -28.44
C GLN A 615 -11.63 39.27 -28.43
N ARG A 616 -10.64 38.49 -28.86
CA ARG A 616 -9.26 38.97 -29.03
C ARG A 616 -9.11 40.05 -30.09
N VAL A 617 -10.00 40.07 -31.08
CA VAL A 617 -9.97 41.08 -32.15
C VAL A 617 -10.68 42.35 -31.72
N ASP A 618 -11.87 42.25 -31.13
CA ASP A 618 -12.68 43.43 -30.80
C ASP A 618 -12.45 43.99 -29.38
N GLY A 619 -11.84 43.22 -28.49
CA GLY A 619 -11.46 43.64 -27.13
C GLY A 619 -12.63 43.97 -26.21
N LYS A 620 -13.87 43.61 -26.57
CA LYS A 620 -15.05 43.98 -25.78
C LYS A 620 -15.12 43.24 -24.44
N ASP A 621 -15.74 43.90 -23.46
CA ASP A 621 -15.99 43.36 -22.13
C ASP A 621 -17.36 43.86 -21.64
N GLU A 622 -18.40 43.11 -21.96
CA GLU A 622 -19.77 43.41 -21.56
C GLU A 622 -20.41 42.21 -20.85
N LEU A 623 -21.50 42.49 -20.14
CA LEU A 623 -22.34 41.46 -19.54
C LEU A 623 -23.40 40.99 -20.54
N VAL A 624 -23.24 39.80 -21.09
CA VAL A 624 -24.15 39.25 -22.11
C VAL A 624 -24.97 38.14 -21.48
N LYS A 625 -26.30 38.32 -21.40
CA LYS A 625 -27.21 37.33 -20.79
C LYS A 625 -26.80 36.91 -19.36
N GLY A 626 -26.22 37.84 -18.59
CA GLY A 626 -25.72 37.57 -17.23
C GLY A 626 -24.32 36.94 -17.18
N ILE A 627 -23.68 36.70 -18.33
CA ILE A 627 -22.33 36.13 -18.42
C ILE A 627 -21.32 37.26 -18.62
N PRO A 628 -20.36 37.45 -17.71
CA PRO A 628 -19.28 38.42 -17.89
C PRO A 628 -18.32 37.92 -18.98
N LEU A 629 -18.29 38.60 -20.14
CA LEU A 629 -17.56 38.13 -21.32
C LEU A 629 -16.07 37.96 -21.03
N LYS A 630 -15.41 38.92 -20.34
CA LYS A 630 -13.97 38.80 -20.05
C LYS A 630 -13.62 37.59 -19.19
N ARG A 631 -14.38 37.34 -18.12
CA ARG A 631 -14.18 36.16 -17.25
C ARG A 631 -14.43 34.86 -18.03
N MET A 632 -15.44 34.83 -18.91
CA MET A 632 -15.73 33.68 -19.77
C MET A 632 -14.54 33.37 -20.69
N VAL A 633 -14.00 34.35 -21.43
CA VAL A 633 -12.87 34.12 -22.35
C VAL A 633 -11.58 33.74 -21.64
N ASP A 634 -11.34 34.27 -20.44
CA ASP A 634 -10.20 33.89 -19.61
C ASP A 634 -10.31 32.42 -19.16
N ARG A 635 -11.52 31.97 -18.77
CA ARG A 635 -11.80 30.54 -18.49
C ARG A 635 -11.64 29.66 -19.73
N ILE A 636 -12.20 30.08 -20.87
CA ILE A 636 -12.05 29.37 -22.16
C ILE A 636 -10.57 29.18 -22.49
N ARG A 637 -9.74 30.21 -22.30
CA ARG A 637 -8.30 30.11 -22.58
C ARG A 637 -7.62 29.07 -21.68
N ARG A 638 -8.00 28.97 -20.41
CA ARG A 638 -7.46 27.94 -19.50
C ARG A 638 -7.80 26.53 -19.99
N PHE A 639 -9.08 26.27 -20.31
CA PHE A 639 -9.50 24.97 -20.84
C PHE A 639 -8.94 24.68 -22.23
N GLN A 640 -8.71 25.70 -23.06
CA GLN A 640 -8.03 25.54 -24.34
C GLN A 640 -6.60 25.01 -24.17
N VAL A 641 -5.84 25.58 -23.21
CA VAL A 641 -4.48 25.12 -22.91
C VAL A 641 -4.52 23.69 -22.36
N LEU A 642 -5.43 23.41 -21.43
CA LEU A 642 -5.61 22.07 -20.86
C LEU A 642 -5.92 21.03 -21.95
N ASN A 643 -6.93 21.26 -22.79
CA ASN A 643 -7.28 20.34 -23.87
C ASN A 643 -6.09 20.11 -24.81
N SER A 644 -5.34 21.18 -25.15
CA SER A 644 -4.16 21.07 -26.01
C SER A 644 -3.07 20.18 -25.38
N GLN A 645 -2.87 20.29 -24.07
CA GLN A 645 -1.92 19.44 -23.34
C GLN A 645 -2.38 17.98 -23.35
N ILE A 646 -3.66 17.72 -23.05
CA ILE A 646 -4.23 16.36 -23.06
C ILE A 646 -4.11 15.74 -24.46
N PHE A 647 -4.52 16.45 -25.51
CA PHE A 647 -4.36 15.97 -26.89
C PHE A 647 -2.89 15.71 -27.25
N GLY A 648 -1.96 16.56 -26.80
CA GLY A 648 -0.52 16.35 -27.02
C GLY A 648 0.03 15.10 -26.30
N VAL A 649 -0.55 14.71 -25.15
CA VAL A 649 -0.22 13.43 -24.50
C VAL A 649 -0.83 12.27 -25.28
N LEU A 650 -2.13 12.31 -25.57
CA LEU A 650 -2.84 11.24 -26.27
C LEU A 650 -2.24 10.96 -27.66
N ALA A 651 -1.91 12.00 -28.43
CA ALA A 651 -1.32 11.85 -29.76
C ALA A 651 0.02 11.10 -29.72
N ARG A 652 0.87 11.33 -28.70
CA ARG A 652 2.15 10.61 -28.55
C ARG A 652 1.94 9.10 -28.38
N HIS A 653 0.88 8.70 -27.68
CA HIS A 653 0.57 7.29 -27.45
C HIS A 653 -0.21 6.63 -28.59
N LEU A 654 -0.95 7.40 -29.40
CA LEU A 654 -1.69 6.92 -30.57
C LEU A 654 -0.81 6.79 -31.82
N VAL A 655 0.12 7.73 -32.06
CA VAL A 655 1.03 7.71 -33.23
C VAL A 655 1.95 6.49 -33.19
N ALA A 656 2.43 6.10 -32.01
CA ALA A 656 3.23 4.88 -31.83
C ALA A 656 2.49 3.59 -32.26
N ASP A 657 1.16 3.64 -32.37
CA ASP A 657 0.31 2.54 -32.83
C ASP A 657 0.05 2.59 -34.34
N GLU A 658 -0.13 3.80 -34.90
CA GLU A 658 -0.34 4.01 -36.34
C GLU A 658 0.91 3.71 -37.17
N GLU A 659 2.12 4.02 -36.67
CA GLU A 659 3.39 3.64 -37.32
C GLU A 659 3.54 2.12 -37.48
N ARG A 660 2.89 1.31 -36.63
CA ARG A 660 2.88 -0.16 -36.73
C ARG A 660 1.87 -0.68 -37.76
N ALA A 661 0.90 0.13 -38.18
CA ALA A 661 -0.21 -0.26 -39.06
C ALA A 661 0.06 -0.09 -40.57
N GLY A 662 1.21 0.48 -40.97
CA GLY A 662 1.61 0.65 -42.37
C GLY A 662 1.14 1.96 -43.01
N VAL A 663 1.33 2.11 -44.33
CA VAL A 663 1.10 3.37 -45.06
C VAL A 663 -0.38 3.77 -45.04
N GLU A 664 -0.71 4.89 -44.39
CA GLU A 664 -2.06 5.45 -44.38
C GLU A 664 -2.52 5.84 -45.79
N HIS A 665 -3.64 5.26 -46.23
CA HIS A 665 -4.28 5.67 -47.48
C HIS A 665 -5.04 6.98 -47.29
N ILE A 666 -4.41 8.10 -47.68
CA ILE A 666 -5.02 9.42 -47.62
C ILE A 666 -6.08 9.53 -48.72
N ARG A 667 -7.28 10.05 -48.38
CA ARG A 667 -8.30 10.35 -49.37
C ARG A 667 -7.81 11.43 -50.35
N CYS A 668 -7.58 11.04 -51.61
CA CYS A 668 -7.28 11.96 -52.69
C CYS A 668 -8.55 12.55 -53.31
N PHE A 669 -8.48 13.81 -53.74
CA PHE A 669 -9.53 14.44 -54.53
C PHE A 669 -9.08 14.53 -55.99
N PRO A 670 -9.90 14.10 -56.97
CA PRO A 670 -9.51 14.20 -58.37
C PRO A 670 -9.44 15.68 -58.80
N PRO A 671 -8.49 16.05 -59.68
CA PRO A 671 -8.48 17.38 -60.28
C PRO A 671 -9.74 17.58 -61.14
N PRO A 672 -10.19 18.84 -61.35
CA PRO A 672 -11.33 19.12 -62.21
C PRO A 672 -11.08 18.57 -63.62
N THR A 673 -11.96 17.71 -64.09
CA THR A 673 -11.91 17.17 -65.44
C THR A 673 -12.39 18.23 -66.44
N ALA A 674 -11.57 18.54 -67.44
CA ALA A 674 -11.99 19.41 -68.53
C ALA A 674 -13.18 18.77 -69.27
N PRO A 675 -14.23 19.52 -69.62
CA PRO A 675 -15.31 18.99 -70.44
C PRO A 675 -14.70 18.52 -71.76
N HIS A 676 -14.90 17.24 -72.11
CA HIS A 676 -14.51 16.74 -73.42
C HIS A 676 -15.14 17.64 -74.49
N HIS A 677 -14.30 18.31 -75.28
CA HIS A 677 -14.76 18.88 -76.53
C HIS A 677 -15.30 17.73 -77.37
N HIS A 678 -16.62 17.67 -77.53
CA HIS A 678 -17.22 16.97 -78.65
C HIS A 678 -16.63 17.59 -79.92
N VAL A 679 -15.70 16.88 -80.54
CA VAL A 679 -15.41 17.06 -81.97
C VAL A 679 -16.48 16.24 -82.68
N ASP A 680 -17.20 16.93 -83.55
CA ASP A 680 -18.40 16.51 -84.29
C ASP A 680 -18.36 15.10 -84.90
#